data_AF-A0A2I4EYF8-F1
#
_entry.id   AF-A0A2I4EYF8-F1
#
_cell.length_a   1.000
_cell.length_b   1.000
_cell.length_c   1.000
_cell.angle_alpha   90.00
_cell.angle_beta   90.00
_cell.angle_gamma   90.00
#
_symmetry.space_group_name_H-M   'P 1'
#
loop_
_entity.id
_entity.type
_entity.pdbx_description
1 polymer ?
#
loop_
_entity_poly.entity_id
_entity_poly.type
_entity_poly.pdbx_seq_one_letter_code
_entity_poly.pdbx_strand_id
1 'polypeptide(L)'
;MDLPSLVVILQGALCPSPDERKAAEQSLNQFQYAPQHLVRVLQIIVDNNCDIAVRQVASIHFKNFIAKNWSPHEPDEQQKISRTDKDMVRDHILVFVPQLPPLLRVQIGECLKTIIHADYPEQWPHLLDWVKHNLQDKQVYGALYVLRILARKYEFKSDEERTPVYLIVEETFPHLLNIYNRLAQIDKPSLDVAELIKFICKIFWSSIYLEIPKQLFDSNLFNAWMILFLNVLERPVPLEGQPADPEIRKSWGWWKVKKWTIHILNRLYTRFGDLKLQNPENKAFAQMFQKNYAGKILECHLNLLNVIRVGGYLPDRVINLILQYLTNSISKNTMYNLLQSRLDTLLFEIIFPLMCFNDTDQKLWDEDPHEYVRKGYDIIEDLYSPRTAAMDFVSELVRKRGKENLHKFIQFIVGIFKSYDEAPVEYKLYRQKDGALLAIGALCDKLKQTEPYRSQLEHMLVQHVFPEFTSPFGHLRAKAAWVAGQYAHINFSDQNTFRKALHSVVSGMRDPELPVRIDSVFALRSFVEACRDLNEIRPILPQLLDEFFKLMNEVENEDLVFTLETIVDKFGEEMAPYALGLCKNLAAAFWRCMNTAEADDEVDDPGALAAVGCLRAISTILESVSRLPHIFVEIEPTLLPIMRRMLTSDGQEVFEEVLEIVSYITLFSPTISLDMWGLWSLMMEALADFAIEYFPNILVPLDNYISRGTAYFLTCKEPDYQQSLWTMISSTMLDKNIEDNDIEPAPKLIQVVFQNCKGQVDQWVEPYLRITVERLRRAEKSYLKCLLMQVIADALFYNSALTLGILQKLGVATEIFNLWFQMLQEVKKSGVRVNFKREHDKKVCCLGLTSLLALPAGHLPREALGRVFRATLDLLVAYKDQIAEAAQEEEVEDDDDMDGFQTDDEEDDGDVSDKEMGVDTEDGDKADSIRLQKLAEQAKAKAFRPYDEDDDDSDDDYSDDEELQSPIDEVDPFVFFVDTVKSLQASDPLSFQNLTQTLDFHYQALANGVAQHAEQRKAEIEKERMEKVAAGGS
;
A
#
# COMPACT_ATOMS: atom_id res chain seq x y z
N MET A 1 42.78 -18.18 -20.11
CA MET A 1 43.52 -16.97 -19.67
C MET A 1 44.25 -17.28 -18.38
N ASP A 2 45.55 -17.05 -18.32
CA ASP A 2 46.37 -17.25 -17.13
C ASP A 2 46.18 -16.13 -16.09
N LEU A 3 46.58 -16.41 -14.84
CA LEU A 3 46.44 -15.50 -13.70
C LEU A 3 47.06 -14.11 -13.94
N PRO A 4 48.30 -13.98 -14.46
CA PRO A 4 48.92 -12.67 -14.68
C PRO A 4 48.16 -11.80 -15.68
N SER A 5 47.65 -12.39 -16.77
CA SER A 5 46.86 -11.64 -17.76
C SER A 5 45.53 -11.16 -17.18
N LEU A 6 44.89 -11.96 -16.32
CA LEU A 6 43.65 -11.58 -15.66
C LEU A 6 43.86 -10.42 -14.67
N VAL A 7 44.98 -10.42 -13.94
CA VAL A 7 45.38 -9.30 -13.06
C VAL A 7 45.54 -8.00 -13.85
N VAL A 8 46.19 -8.05 -15.02
CA VAL A 8 46.36 -6.86 -15.89
C VAL A 8 45.01 -6.32 -16.38
N ILE A 9 44.08 -7.21 -16.75
CA ILE A 9 42.72 -6.80 -17.17
C ILE A 9 41.96 -6.16 -16.00
N LEU A 10 42.03 -6.75 -14.80
CA LEU A 10 41.41 -6.17 -13.60
C LEU A 10 42.04 -4.82 -13.21
N GLN A 11 43.34 -4.63 -13.44
CA GLN A 11 44.02 -3.34 -13.31
C GLN A 11 43.53 -2.33 -14.35
N GLY A 12 43.30 -2.76 -15.60
CA GLY A 12 42.72 -1.92 -16.65
C GLY A 12 41.31 -1.42 -16.29
N ALA A 13 40.51 -2.24 -15.60
CA ALA A 13 39.18 -1.86 -15.10
C ALA A 13 39.23 -0.77 -14.00
N LEU A 14 40.39 -0.54 -13.39
CA LEU A 14 40.65 0.54 -12.42
C LEU A 14 41.20 1.81 -13.07
N CYS A 15 41.44 1.81 -14.39
CA CYS A 15 42.06 2.95 -15.05
C CYS A 15 41.10 4.16 -15.07
N PRO A 16 41.59 5.39 -14.77
CA PRO A 16 40.79 6.60 -14.91
C PRO A 16 40.41 6.92 -16.36
N SER A 17 41.06 6.29 -17.36
CA SER A 17 40.70 6.41 -18.77
C SER A 17 39.42 5.62 -19.08
N PRO A 18 38.33 6.27 -19.55
CA PRO A 18 37.07 5.59 -19.87
C PRO A 18 37.21 4.50 -20.93
N ASP A 19 38.10 4.72 -21.92
CA ASP A 19 38.30 3.79 -23.03
C ASP A 19 39.03 2.51 -22.58
N GLU A 20 40.03 2.65 -21.71
CA GLU A 20 40.77 1.49 -21.17
C GLU A 20 39.90 0.68 -20.20
N ARG A 21 39.07 1.35 -19.38
CA ARG A 21 38.12 0.69 -18.50
C ARG A 21 37.07 -0.10 -19.28
N LYS A 22 36.45 0.50 -20.31
CA LYS A 22 35.49 -0.20 -21.18
C LYS A 22 36.13 -1.39 -21.90
N ALA A 23 37.36 -1.25 -22.40
CA ALA A 23 38.07 -2.35 -23.05
C ALA A 23 38.38 -3.51 -22.08
N ALA A 24 38.74 -3.19 -20.83
CA ALA A 24 38.96 -4.18 -19.78
C ALA A 24 37.66 -4.92 -19.39
N GLU A 25 36.54 -4.20 -19.22
CA GLU A 25 35.23 -4.79 -18.93
C GLU A 25 34.74 -5.69 -20.08
N GLN A 26 34.90 -5.26 -21.33
CA GLN A 26 34.60 -6.09 -22.50
C GLN A 26 35.44 -7.37 -22.52
N SER A 27 36.72 -7.26 -22.16
CA SER A 27 37.60 -8.42 -22.05
C SER A 27 37.13 -9.37 -20.95
N LEU A 28 36.77 -8.88 -19.77
CA LEU A 28 36.20 -9.72 -18.70
C LEU A 28 34.93 -10.43 -19.17
N ASN A 29 34.02 -9.71 -19.83
CA ASN A 29 32.78 -10.27 -20.36
C ASN A 29 33.00 -11.35 -21.42
N GLN A 30 34.07 -11.25 -22.22
CA GLN A 30 34.42 -12.26 -23.21
C GLN A 30 34.93 -13.56 -22.58
N PHE A 31 35.67 -13.48 -21.47
CA PHE A 31 36.35 -14.62 -20.86
C PHE A 31 35.65 -15.20 -19.63
N GLN A 32 34.57 -14.57 -19.13
CA GLN A 32 33.87 -14.96 -17.91
C GLN A 32 33.34 -16.41 -17.90
N TYR A 33 33.00 -16.96 -19.09
CA TYR A 33 32.49 -18.33 -19.24
C TYR A 33 33.58 -19.38 -19.53
N ALA A 34 34.85 -18.98 -19.56
CA ALA A 34 35.94 -19.91 -19.78
C ALA A 34 36.14 -20.84 -18.56
N PRO A 35 36.47 -22.12 -18.76
CA PRO A 35 36.77 -23.04 -17.65
C PRO A 35 37.86 -22.49 -16.71
N GLN A 36 37.70 -22.69 -15.41
CA GLN A 36 38.56 -22.16 -14.34
C GLN A 36 38.61 -20.63 -14.22
N HIS A 37 37.86 -19.86 -15.01
CA HIS A 37 37.85 -18.41 -14.88
C HIS A 37 37.46 -18.00 -13.45
N LEU A 38 36.34 -18.55 -12.96
CA LEU A 38 35.82 -18.29 -11.62
C LEU A 38 36.83 -18.66 -10.51
N VAL A 39 37.50 -19.81 -10.65
CA VAL A 39 38.52 -20.28 -9.71
C VAL A 39 39.75 -19.36 -9.71
N ARG A 40 40.18 -18.85 -10.87
CA ARG A 40 41.30 -17.91 -10.98
C ARG A 40 40.97 -16.55 -10.39
N VAL A 41 39.74 -16.06 -10.58
CA VAL A 41 39.29 -14.82 -9.92
C VAL A 41 39.32 -14.99 -8.40
N LEU A 42 38.84 -16.12 -7.88
CA LEU A 42 38.93 -16.43 -6.44
C LEU A 42 40.38 -16.47 -5.94
N GLN A 43 41.30 -17.05 -6.71
CA GLN A 43 42.74 -17.05 -6.39
C GLN A 43 43.34 -15.64 -6.30
N ILE A 44 42.94 -14.73 -7.18
CA ILE A 44 43.39 -13.32 -7.13
C ILE A 44 42.86 -12.64 -5.87
N ILE A 45 41.60 -12.88 -5.50
CA ILE A 45 40.98 -12.26 -4.31
C ILE A 45 41.74 -12.64 -3.02
N VAL A 46 42.23 -13.87 -2.93
CA VAL A 46 42.91 -14.39 -1.73
C VAL A 46 44.42 -14.18 -1.74
N ASP A 47 45.01 -13.81 -2.88
CA ASP A 47 46.44 -13.56 -2.99
C ASP A 47 46.82 -12.24 -2.30
N ASN A 48 47.51 -12.36 -1.16
CA ASN A 48 48.00 -11.21 -0.40
C ASN A 48 49.13 -10.44 -1.10
N ASN A 49 49.70 -10.98 -2.19
CA ASN A 49 50.68 -10.27 -3.00
C ASN A 49 50.04 -9.37 -4.07
N CYS A 50 48.75 -9.52 -4.32
CA CYS A 50 48.01 -8.66 -5.24
C CYS A 50 47.56 -7.37 -4.53
N ASP A 51 47.56 -6.26 -5.27
CA ASP A 51 47.09 -4.96 -4.75
C ASP A 51 45.62 -5.02 -4.32
N ILE A 52 45.29 -4.35 -3.22
CA ILE A 52 43.96 -4.38 -2.60
C ILE A 52 42.87 -3.87 -3.56
N ALA A 53 43.19 -2.86 -4.39
CA ALA A 53 42.26 -2.34 -5.38
C ALA A 53 41.91 -3.40 -6.44
N VAL A 54 42.91 -4.15 -6.92
CA VAL A 54 42.72 -5.25 -7.87
C VAL A 54 41.88 -6.37 -7.25
N ARG A 55 42.18 -6.71 -6.00
CA ARG A 55 41.43 -7.72 -5.23
C ARG A 55 39.97 -7.32 -5.02
N GLN A 56 39.70 -6.02 -4.83
CA GLN A 56 38.35 -5.48 -4.67
C GLN A 56 37.56 -5.56 -5.98
N VAL A 57 38.15 -5.19 -7.12
CA VAL A 57 37.48 -5.34 -8.42
C VAL A 57 37.24 -6.80 -8.75
N ALA A 58 38.21 -7.67 -8.44
CA ALA A 58 38.06 -9.11 -8.58
C ALA A 58 36.88 -9.64 -7.75
N SER A 59 36.71 -9.19 -6.50
CA SER A 59 35.61 -9.64 -5.64
C SER A 59 34.25 -9.12 -6.08
N ILE A 60 34.17 -7.90 -6.60
CA ILE A 60 32.93 -7.34 -7.18
C ILE A 60 32.55 -8.12 -8.45
N HIS A 61 33.51 -8.36 -9.34
CA HIS A 61 33.27 -9.15 -10.55
C HIS A 61 32.82 -10.57 -10.22
N PHE A 62 33.49 -11.21 -9.25
CA PHE A 62 33.14 -12.54 -8.76
C PHE A 62 31.71 -12.59 -8.20
N LYS A 63 31.32 -11.58 -7.40
CA LYS A 63 29.96 -11.45 -6.87
C LYS A 63 28.92 -11.32 -7.97
N ASN A 64 29.10 -10.38 -8.89
CA ASN A 64 28.14 -10.13 -9.97
C ASN A 64 28.00 -11.37 -10.88
N PHE A 65 29.10 -12.07 -11.14
CA PHE A 65 29.08 -13.30 -11.93
C PHE A 65 28.33 -14.45 -11.23
N ILE A 66 28.57 -14.67 -9.93
CA ILE A 66 27.86 -15.70 -9.15
C ILE A 66 26.38 -15.37 -9.05
N ALA A 67 26.02 -14.13 -8.71
CA ALA A 67 24.63 -13.71 -8.59
C ALA A 67 23.83 -14.00 -9.87
N LYS A 68 24.43 -13.75 -11.04
CA LYS A 68 23.78 -13.94 -12.34
C LYS A 68 23.79 -15.38 -12.87
N ASN A 69 24.83 -16.16 -12.57
CA ASN A 69 25.09 -17.41 -13.30
C ASN A 69 25.15 -18.67 -12.41
N TRP A 70 24.98 -18.56 -11.09
CA TRP A 70 25.08 -19.73 -10.21
C TRP A 70 23.91 -20.71 -10.37
N SER A 71 22.67 -20.22 -10.47
CA SER A 71 21.48 -21.01 -10.76
C SER A 71 20.82 -20.56 -12.08
N PRO A 72 20.31 -21.48 -12.92
CA PRO A 72 19.51 -21.11 -14.09
C PRO A 72 18.20 -20.45 -13.64
N HIS A 73 17.74 -19.42 -14.35
CA HIS A 73 16.49 -18.72 -14.03
C HIS A 73 15.26 -19.46 -14.60
N GLU A 74 15.47 -20.21 -15.68
CA GLU A 74 14.43 -21.00 -16.36
C GLU A 74 14.83 -22.49 -16.47
N PRO A 75 13.86 -23.42 -16.49
CA PRO A 75 14.13 -24.86 -16.57
C PRO A 75 14.97 -25.30 -17.77
N ASP A 76 14.89 -24.56 -18.88
CA ASP A 76 15.54 -24.87 -20.17
C ASP A 76 16.88 -24.13 -20.38
N GLU A 77 17.32 -23.30 -19.41
CA GLU A 77 18.57 -22.53 -19.54
C GLU A 77 19.81 -23.43 -19.33
N GLN A 78 20.77 -23.37 -20.27
CA GLN A 78 22.02 -24.13 -20.15
C GLN A 78 22.88 -23.61 -18.99
N GLN A 79 23.38 -24.52 -18.13
CA GLN A 79 24.29 -24.17 -17.04
C GLN A 79 25.58 -23.51 -17.56
N LYS A 80 25.75 -22.23 -17.23
CA LYS A 80 26.89 -21.39 -17.66
C LYS A 80 28.18 -21.64 -16.88
N ILE A 81 28.11 -22.29 -15.71
CA ILE A 81 29.25 -22.62 -14.85
C ILE A 81 29.46 -24.13 -14.83
N SER A 82 30.70 -24.58 -15.02
CA SER A 82 31.04 -26.00 -14.95
C SER A 82 30.88 -26.56 -13.53
N ARG A 83 30.44 -27.82 -13.40
CA ARG A 83 30.29 -28.48 -12.09
C ARG A 83 31.61 -28.52 -11.31
N THR A 84 32.72 -28.79 -12.00
CA THR A 84 34.06 -28.80 -11.38
C THR A 84 34.46 -27.44 -10.81
N ASP A 85 34.14 -26.33 -11.50
CA ASP A 85 34.42 -24.99 -10.97
C ASP A 85 33.51 -24.67 -9.77
N LYS A 86 32.23 -25.09 -9.79
CA LYS A 86 31.34 -24.97 -8.62
C LYS A 86 31.88 -25.72 -7.40
N ASP A 87 32.31 -26.97 -7.58
CA ASP A 87 32.87 -27.80 -6.50
C ASP A 87 34.12 -27.13 -5.89
N MET A 88 35.04 -26.67 -6.75
CA MET A 88 36.24 -25.96 -6.32
C MET A 88 35.92 -24.67 -5.54
N VAL A 89 34.94 -23.89 -5.99
CA VAL A 89 34.51 -22.68 -5.26
C VAL A 89 33.94 -23.05 -3.89
N ARG A 90 33.06 -24.07 -3.82
CA ARG A 90 32.46 -24.54 -2.56
C ARG A 90 33.51 -24.99 -1.54
N ASP A 91 34.48 -25.79 -1.96
CA ASP A 91 35.53 -26.31 -1.08
C ASP A 91 36.43 -25.20 -0.50
N HIS A 92 36.68 -24.15 -1.27
CA HIS A 92 37.67 -23.12 -0.93
C HIS A 92 37.07 -21.87 -0.28
N ILE A 93 35.83 -21.49 -0.65
CA ILE A 93 35.22 -20.24 -0.17
C ILE A 93 35.08 -20.22 1.36
N LEU A 94 34.75 -21.35 1.98
CA LEU A 94 34.59 -21.49 3.44
C LEU A 94 35.89 -21.23 4.20
N VAL A 95 37.03 -21.62 3.62
CA VAL A 95 38.36 -21.47 4.23
C VAL A 95 38.86 -20.04 4.15
N PHE A 96 38.51 -19.33 3.08
CA PHE A 96 39.06 -18.00 2.79
C PHE A 96 38.27 -16.85 3.40
N VAL A 97 36.96 -16.95 3.56
CA VAL A 97 36.11 -15.91 4.18
C VAL A 97 36.70 -15.34 5.49
N PRO A 98 37.18 -16.15 6.45
CA PRO A 98 37.71 -15.65 7.73
C PRO A 98 39.07 -14.94 7.58
N GLN A 99 39.80 -15.22 6.50
CA GLN A 99 41.15 -14.72 6.25
C GLN A 99 41.17 -13.40 5.47
N LEU A 100 40.03 -13.03 4.85
CA LEU A 100 39.90 -11.83 4.04
C LEU A 100 39.71 -10.57 4.90
N PRO A 101 40.22 -9.40 4.45
CA PRO A 101 39.92 -8.11 5.08
C PRO A 101 38.43 -7.76 4.92
N PRO A 102 37.85 -6.92 5.81
CA PRO A 102 36.41 -6.62 5.82
C PRO A 102 35.84 -6.23 4.44
N LEU A 103 36.54 -5.35 3.70
CA LEU A 103 36.14 -4.89 2.36
C LEU A 103 35.92 -6.03 1.35
N LEU A 104 36.75 -7.08 1.40
CA LEU A 104 36.62 -8.24 0.52
C LEU A 104 35.67 -9.29 1.11
N ARG A 105 35.65 -9.40 2.44
CA ARG A 105 34.81 -10.36 3.17
C ARG A 105 33.33 -10.12 2.90
N VAL A 106 32.87 -8.87 2.82
CA VAL A 106 31.45 -8.61 2.53
C VAL A 106 31.07 -9.08 1.13
N GLN A 107 31.90 -8.82 0.12
CA GLN A 107 31.65 -9.27 -1.25
C GLN A 107 31.61 -10.80 -1.36
N ILE A 108 32.58 -11.50 -0.75
CA ILE A 108 32.60 -12.98 -0.72
C ILE A 108 31.47 -13.54 0.16
N GLY A 109 31.06 -12.82 1.20
CA GLY A 109 29.91 -13.16 2.02
C GLY A 109 28.61 -13.22 1.23
N GLU A 110 28.40 -12.25 0.32
CA GLU A 110 27.25 -12.29 -0.57
C GLU A 110 27.33 -13.41 -1.61
N CYS A 111 28.51 -13.71 -2.15
CA CYS A 111 28.70 -14.91 -2.97
C CYS A 111 28.30 -16.17 -2.21
N LEU A 112 28.79 -16.32 -0.98
CA LEU A 112 28.49 -17.46 -0.13
C LEU A 112 26.99 -17.57 0.17
N LYS A 113 26.30 -16.45 0.37
CA LYS A 113 24.84 -16.41 0.51
C LYS A 113 24.14 -16.93 -0.73
N THR A 114 24.47 -16.44 -1.93
CA THR A 114 23.90 -16.94 -3.19
C THR A 114 24.10 -18.46 -3.31
N ILE A 115 25.31 -18.95 -3.05
CA ILE A 115 25.63 -20.38 -3.14
C ILE A 115 24.82 -21.20 -2.12
N ILE A 116 24.75 -20.76 -0.86
CA ILE A 116 23.99 -21.47 0.19
C ILE A 116 22.48 -21.48 -0.12
N HIS A 117 21.95 -20.38 -0.66
CA HIS A 117 20.54 -20.28 -1.04
C HIS A 117 20.20 -21.26 -2.18
N ALA A 118 21.09 -21.41 -3.17
CA ALA A 118 20.88 -22.31 -4.29
C ALA A 118 21.15 -23.79 -3.97
N ASP A 119 22.21 -24.09 -3.21
CA ASP A 119 22.78 -25.44 -3.18
C ASP A 119 22.52 -26.23 -1.88
N TYR A 120 22.19 -25.58 -0.76
CA TYR A 120 21.95 -26.29 0.52
C TYR A 120 20.44 -26.55 0.75
N PRO A 121 20.00 -27.72 1.25
CA PRO A 121 20.80 -28.85 1.70
C PRO A 121 21.16 -29.88 0.62
N GLU A 122 20.49 -29.90 -0.53
CA GLU A 122 20.52 -31.04 -1.46
C GLU A 122 21.85 -31.19 -2.21
N GLN A 123 22.41 -30.09 -2.73
CA GLN A 123 23.65 -30.10 -3.52
C GLN A 123 24.91 -29.87 -2.66
N TRP A 124 24.74 -29.41 -1.42
CA TRP A 124 25.84 -29.18 -0.47
C TRP A 124 25.58 -29.74 0.94
N PRO A 125 25.36 -31.06 1.09
CA PRO A 125 24.95 -31.68 2.36
C PRO A 125 26.01 -31.57 3.48
N HIS A 126 27.30 -31.59 3.13
CA HIS A 126 28.41 -31.55 4.10
C HIS A 126 28.69 -30.17 4.73
N LEU A 127 27.95 -29.13 4.33
CA LEU A 127 28.14 -27.78 4.86
C LEU A 127 27.90 -27.71 6.38
N LEU A 128 26.86 -28.39 6.87
CA LEU A 128 26.53 -28.39 8.30
C LEU A 128 27.60 -29.12 9.14
N ASP A 129 28.14 -30.24 8.62
CA ASP A 129 29.24 -30.96 9.25
C ASP A 129 30.49 -30.09 9.38
N TRP A 130 30.81 -29.33 8.32
CA TRP A 130 31.91 -28.37 8.33
C TRP A 130 31.71 -27.29 9.39
N VAL A 131 30.50 -26.71 9.50
CA VAL A 131 30.17 -25.72 10.53
C VAL A 131 30.34 -26.32 11.92
N LYS A 132 29.77 -27.51 12.18
CA LYS A 132 29.84 -28.20 13.47
C LYS A 132 31.29 -28.46 13.90
N HIS A 133 32.12 -28.92 12.99
CA HIS A 133 33.54 -29.17 13.27
C HIS A 133 34.29 -27.88 13.61
N ASN A 134 34.11 -26.83 12.80
CA ASN A 134 34.85 -25.57 12.97
C ASN A 134 34.36 -24.71 14.14
N LEU A 135 33.14 -24.93 14.66
CA LEU A 135 32.70 -24.34 15.93
C LEU A 135 33.50 -24.87 17.15
N GLN A 136 34.08 -26.07 17.05
CA GLN A 136 34.85 -26.69 18.13
C GLN A 136 36.36 -26.41 18.03
N ASP A 137 36.84 -25.97 16.87
CA ASP A 137 38.25 -25.71 16.58
C ASP A 137 38.59 -24.20 16.60
N LYS A 138 39.78 -23.81 16.13
CA LYS A 138 40.29 -22.43 16.13
C LYS A 138 39.59 -21.49 15.15
N GLN A 139 38.72 -21.98 14.26
CA GLN A 139 38.04 -21.18 13.22
C GLN A 139 36.61 -20.75 13.59
N VAL A 140 36.36 -20.46 14.88
CA VAL A 140 35.03 -20.11 15.40
C VAL A 140 34.38 -18.95 14.63
N TYR A 141 35.14 -17.90 14.28
CA TYR A 141 34.61 -16.76 13.53
C TYR A 141 34.01 -17.18 12.17
N GLY A 142 34.75 -18.00 11.41
CA GLY A 142 34.30 -18.47 10.10
C GLY A 142 33.06 -19.34 10.19
N ALA A 143 33.05 -20.26 11.17
CA ALA A 143 31.90 -21.12 11.40
C ALA A 143 30.64 -20.32 11.79
N LEU A 144 30.77 -19.31 12.65
CA LEU A 144 29.66 -18.42 13.02
C LEU A 144 29.17 -17.57 11.83
N TYR A 145 30.09 -17.09 10.99
CA TYR A 145 29.75 -16.31 9.80
C TYR A 145 28.91 -17.14 8.81
N VAL A 146 29.37 -18.36 8.49
CA VAL A 146 28.66 -19.30 7.62
C VAL A 146 27.32 -19.71 8.25
N LEU A 147 27.31 -20.02 9.55
CA LEU A 147 26.09 -20.41 10.27
C LEU A 147 25.06 -19.28 10.31
N ARG A 148 25.47 -18.02 10.41
CA ARG A 148 24.54 -16.87 10.31
C ARG A 148 23.87 -16.82 8.95
N ILE A 149 24.60 -17.00 7.86
CA ILE A 149 24.03 -17.03 6.50
C ILE A 149 23.05 -18.21 6.39
N LEU A 150 23.44 -19.39 6.88
CA LEU A 150 22.62 -20.58 6.87
C LEU A 150 21.31 -20.42 7.66
N ALA A 151 21.38 -19.83 8.86
CA ALA A 151 20.20 -19.55 9.67
C ALA A 151 19.31 -18.47 9.03
N ARG A 152 19.91 -17.46 8.37
CA ARG A 152 19.18 -16.39 7.65
C ARG A 152 18.37 -16.92 6.48
N LYS A 153 18.88 -17.93 5.75
CA LYS A 153 18.19 -18.53 4.60
C LYS A 153 16.74 -18.93 4.92
N TYR A 154 16.54 -19.42 6.14
CA TYR A 154 15.26 -19.94 6.60
C TYR A 154 14.49 -18.97 7.50
N GLU A 155 15.00 -17.76 7.74
CA GLU A 155 14.43 -16.79 8.68
C GLU A 155 12.94 -16.51 8.39
N PHE A 156 12.59 -16.32 7.11
CA PHE A 156 11.25 -15.97 6.62
C PHE A 156 10.54 -17.10 5.84
N LYS A 157 10.98 -18.35 6.01
CA LYS A 157 10.45 -19.51 5.27
C LYS A 157 9.24 -20.13 5.96
N SER A 158 8.32 -20.74 5.22
CA SER A 158 7.13 -21.43 5.78
C SER A 158 7.55 -22.67 6.58
N ASP A 159 6.67 -23.19 7.44
CA ASP A 159 6.99 -24.29 8.37
C ASP A 159 7.50 -25.55 7.66
N GLU A 160 6.96 -25.87 6.48
CA GLU A 160 7.40 -27.01 5.67
C GLU A 160 8.85 -26.83 5.19
N GLU A 161 9.18 -25.63 4.68
CA GLU A 161 10.50 -25.25 4.19
C GLU A 161 11.52 -25.01 5.33
N ARG A 162 11.06 -24.84 6.57
CA ARG A 162 11.90 -24.66 7.78
C ARG A 162 12.44 -25.96 8.36
N THR A 163 12.02 -27.12 7.86
CA THR A 163 12.50 -28.44 8.34
C THR A 163 14.03 -28.52 8.54
N PRO A 164 14.88 -28.00 7.62
CA PRO A 164 16.34 -28.03 7.80
C PRO A 164 16.85 -27.21 8.99
N VAL A 165 16.13 -26.17 9.44
CA VAL A 165 16.51 -25.35 10.60
C VAL A 165 16.54 -26.17 11.88
N TYR A 166 15.60 -27.10 12.05
CA TYR A 166 15.55 -27.94 13.25
C TYR A 166 16.83 -28.77 13.41
N LEU A 167 17.33 -29.32 12.30
CA LEU A 167 18.60 -30.07 12.29
C LEU A 167 19.81 -29.14 12.53
N ILE A 168 19.80 -27.93 11.96
CA ILE A 168 20.87 -26.94 12.21
C ILE A 168 20.93 -26.58 13.69
N VAL A 169 19.79 -26.32 14.32
CA VAL A 169 19.68 -26.00 15.75
C VAL A 169 20.19 -27.18 16.59
N GLU A 170 19.81 -28.40 16.22
CA GLU A 170 20.25 -29.65 16.86
C GLU A 170 21.75 -29.82 16.94
N GLU A 171 22.42 -29.61 15.83
CA GLU A 171 23.83 -29.89 15.74
C GLU A 171 24.69 -28.72 16.28
N THR A 172 24.17 -27.49 16.31
CA THR A 172 24.97 -26.28 16.57
C THR A 172 24.69 -25.61 17.92
N PHE A 173 23.46 -25.57 18.42
CA PHE A 173 23.12 -24.75 19.61
C PHE A 173 23.86 -25.14 20.89
N PRO A 174 24.09 -26.43 21.21
CA PRO A 174 24.91 -26.81 22.37
C PRO A 174 26.33 -26.24 22.31
N HIS A 175 26.93 -26.19 21.11
CA HIS A 175 28.25 -25.60 20.88
C HIS A 175 28.22 -24.09 21.02
N LEU A 176 27.21 -23.43 20.43
CA LEU A 176 27.00 -21.98 20.55
C LEU A 176 26.83 -21.55 22.00
N LEU A 177 26.06 -22.30 22.79
CA LEU A 177 25.83 -22.01 24.21
C LEU A 177 27.14 -22.07 25.01
N ASN A 178 27.98 -23.08 24.76
CA ASN A 178 29.29 -23.20 25.42
C ASN A 178 30.25 -22.08 25.01
N ILE A 179 30.27 -21.70 23.73
CA ILE A 179 31.06 -20.56 23.24
C ILE A 179 30.58 -19.27 23.90
N TYR A 180 29.27 -18.99 23.90
CA TYR A 180 28.69 -17.81 24.54
C TYR A 180 29.10 -17.75 26.02
N ASN A 181 28.91 -18.83 26.78
CA ASN A 181 29.26 -18.86 28.20
C ASN A 181 30.75 -18.54 28.45
N ARG A 182 31.66 -19.09 27.62
CA ARG A 182 33.09 -18.77 27.71
C ARG A 182 33.38 -17.30 27.39
N LEU A 183 32.75 -16.74 26.37
CA LEU A 183 32.93 -15.34 25.98
C LEU A 183 32.36 -14.37 27.03
N ALA A 184 31.22 -14.72 27.65
CA ALA A 184 30.57 -13.91 28.67
C ALA A 184 31.41 -13.75 29.96
N GLN A 185 32.23 -14.77 30.30
CA GLN A 185 33.09 -14.78 31.49
C GLN A 185 34.41 -14.01 31.34
N ILE A 186 34.70 -13.44 30.17
CA ILE A 186 35.93 -12.67 29.95
C ILE A 186 35.81 -11.32 30.67
N ASP A 187 36.70 -11.05 31.64
CA ASP A 187 36.68 -9.82 32.46
C ASP A 187 36.90 -8.54 31.64
N LYS A 188 37.89 -8.55 30.72
CA LYS A 188 38.24 -7.44 29.82
C LYS A 188 38.08 -7.85 28.34
N PRO A 189 36.87 -7.77 27.78
CA PRO A 189 36.59 -8.36 26.49
C PRO A 189 36.90 -7.34 25.37
N SER A 190 37.53 -7.82 24.29
CA SER A 190 37.81 -7.00 23.10
C SER A 190 36.55 -6.75 22.27
N LEU A 191 36.65 -5.91 21.23
CA LEU A 191 35.57 -5.73 20.25
C LEU A 191 35.27 -7.02 19.48
N ASP A 192 36.28 -7.87 19.24
CA ASP A 192 36.09 -9.17 18.57
C ASP A 192 35.17 -10.08 19.39
N VAL A 193 35.26 -10.04 20.72
CA VAL A 193 34.36 -10.79 21.61
C VAL A 193 32.91 -10.32 21.44
N ALA A 194 32.70 -9.00 21.32
CA ALA A 194 31.37 -8.45 21.07
C ALA A 194 30.84 -8.89 19.70
N GLU A 195 31.69 -8.95 18.67
CA GLU A 195 31.31 -9.42 17.33
C GLU A 195 30.89 -10.90 17.33
N LEU A 196 31.62 -11.76 18.04
CA LEU A 196 31.27 -13.18 18.18
C LEU A 196 29.94 -13.36 18.93
N ILE A 197 29.73 -12.65 20.04
CA ILE A 197 28.44 -12.68 20.77
C ILE A 197 27.31 -12.16 19.87
N LYS A 198 27.55 -11.08 19.11
CA LYS A 198 26.60 -10.53 18.13
C LYS A 198 26.19 -11.59 17.11
N PHE A 199 27.14 -12.35 16.56
CA PHE A 199 26.81 -13.45 15.64
C PHE A 199 25.93 -14.51 16.30
N ILE A 200 26.27 -14.94 17.52
CA ILE A 200 25.48 -15.94 18.24
C ILE A 200 24.05 -15.44 18.49
N CYS A 201 23.88 -14.19 18.94
CA CYS A 201 22.56 -13.59 19.11
C CYS A 201 21.78 -13.54 17.78
N LYS A 202 22.41 -13.11 16.67
CA LYS A 202 21.76 -13.07 15.34
C LYS A 202 21.38 -14.47 14.83
N ILE A 203 22.21 -15.49 15.07
CA ILE A 203 21.89 -16.89 14.73
C ILE A 203 20.66 -17.33 15.53
N PHE A 204 20.67 -17.10 16.85
CA PHE A 204 19.54 -17.43 17.72
C PHE A 204 18.25 -16.77 17.24
N TRP A 205 18.31 -15.46 16.94
CA TRP A 205 17.19 -14.69 16.37
C TRP A 205 16.60 -15.35 15.13
N SER A 206 17.45 -15.62 14.13
CA SER A 206 17.01 -16.16 12.83
C SER A 206 16.34 -17.53 13.00
N SER A 207 16.86 -18.34 13.92
CA SER A 207 16.33 -19.66 14.22
C SER A 207 14.96 -19.63 14.91
N ILE A 208 14.64 -18.57 15.67
CA ILE A 208 13.37 -18.45 16.42
C ILE A 208 12.38 -17.47 15.80
N TYR A 209 12.69 -16.84 14.66
CA TYR A 209 11.94 -15.68 14.17
C TYR A 209 10.44 -15.94 13.99
N LEU A 210 10.09 -17.06 13.34
CA LEU A 210 8.70 -17.50 13.12
C LEU A 210 8.22 -18.54 14.13
N GLU A 211 9.05 -19.54 14.44
CA GLU A 211 8.70 -20.63 15.35
C GLU A 211 9.89 -20.99 16.25
N ILE A 212 9.61 -21.47 17.46
CA ILE A 212 10.62 -21.99 18.39
C ILE A 212 11.02 -23.41 17.98
N PRO A 213 12.30 -23.67 17.69
CA PRO A 213 12.81 -25.02 17.48
C PRO A 213 12.54 -25.95 18.66
N LYS A 214 12.13 -27.19 18.37
CA LYS A 214 11.67 -28.17 19.38
C LYS A 214 12.64 -28.38 20.55
N GLN A 215 13.93 -28.22 20.30
CA GLN A 215 14.97 -28.39 21.31
C GLN A 215 14.99 -27.30 22.37
N LEU A 216 14.54 -26.09 22.02
CA LEU A 216 14.41 -24.99 22.98
C LEU A 216 13.19 -25.16 23.90
N PHE A 217 12.33 -26.16 23.70
CA PHE A 217 11.34 -26.56 24.70
C PHE A 217 11.97 -27.29 25.89
N ASP A 218 13.21 -27.79 25.78
CA ASP A 218 13.93 -28.31 26.94
C ASP A 218 14.18 -27.18 27.95
N SER A 219 13.60 -27.33 29.14
CA SER A 219 13.64 -26.29 30.17
C SER A 219 15.05 -25.98 30.67
N ASN A 220 15.97 -26.94 30.66
CA ASN A 220 17.34 -26.73 31.12
C ASN A 220 18.15 -25.97 30.07
N LEU A 221 18.03 -26.38 28.80
CA LEU A 221 18.71 -25.70 27.68
C LEU A 221 18.22 -24.25 27.54
N PHE A 222 16.91 -24.05 27.58
CA PHE A 222 16.32 -22.72 27.51
C PHE A 222 16.74 -21.83 28.68
N ASN A 223 16.73 -22.36 29.91
CA ASN A 223 17.18 -21.61 31.08
C ASN A 223 18.65 -21.16 30.96
N ALA A 224 19.53 -22.00 30.42
CA ALA A 224 20.93 -21.66 30.22
C ALA A 224 21.10 -20.46 29.24
N TRP A 225 20.33 -20.44 28.15
CA TRP A 225 20.30 -19.31 27.22
C TRP A 225 19.78 -18.03 27.89
N MET A 226 18.67 -18.12 28.61
CA MET A 226 18.06 -16.98 29.29
C MET A 226 19.00 -16.36 30.33
N ILE A 227 19.72 -17.17 31.11
CA ILE A 227 20.71 -16.67 32.07
C ILE A 227 21.82 -15.88 31.36
N LEU A 228 22.33 -16.37 30.22
CA LEU A 228 23.37 -15.67 29.47
C LEU A 228 22.88 -14.34 28.90
N PHE A 229 21.66 -14.30 28.34
CA PHE A 229 21.06 -13.06 27.85
C PHE A 229 20.89 -12.03 28.97
N LEU A 230 20.36 -12.45 30.13
CA LEU A 230 20.21 -11.55 31.29
C LEU A 230 21.57 -11.06 31.81
N ASN A 231 22.56 -11.94 31.94
CA ASN A 231 23.92 -11.56 32.38
C ASN A 231 24.55 -10.51 31.44
N VAL A 232 24.35 -10.62 30.13
CA VAL A 232 24.88 -9.65 29.16
C VAL A 232 24.12 -8.31 29.21
N LEU A 233 22.83 -8.32 29.54
CA LEU A 233 22.07 -7.10 29.78
C LEU A 233 22.47 -6.39 31.07
N GLU A 234 22.72 -7.11 32.16
CA GLU A 234 23.17 -6.54 33.43
C GLU A 234 24.62 -6.04 33.38
N ARG A 235 25.46 -6.64 32.54
CA ARG A 235 26.86 -6.26 32.40
C ARG A 235 27.00 -4.80 31.91
N PRO A 236 27.83 -3.95 32.56
CA PRO A 236 28.09 -2.61 32.08
C PRO A 236 28.87 -2.63 30.76
N VAL A 237 28.59 -1.67 29.87
CA VAL A 237 29.33 -1.53 28.60
C VAL A 237 30.76 -1.07 28.89
N PRO A 238 31.79 -1.73 28.33
CA PRO A 238 33.18 -1.29 28.51
C PRO A 238 33.39 0.13 27.97
N LEU A 239 34.00 1.00 28.79
CA LEU A 239 34.31 2.40 28.44
C LEU A 239 35.63 2.54 27.66
N GLU A 240 36.55 1.57 27.79
CA GLU A 240 37.85 1.59 27.12
C GLU A 240 37.69 1.49 25.60
N GLY A 241 38.11 2.54 24.89
CA GLY A 241 38.07 2.65 23.43
C GLY A 241 36.79 3.24 22.84
N GLN A 242 35.77 3.52 23.66
CA GLN A 242 34.47 4.00 23.18
C GLN A 242 34.55 5.37 22.49
N PRO A 243 33.95 5.56 21.29
CA PRO A 243 33.94 6.84 20.60
C PRO A 243 33.35 7.94 21.47
N ALA A 244 33.97 9.12 21.42
CA ALA A 244 33.45 10.33 22.08
C ALA A 244 32.17 10.84 21.40
N ASP A 245 32.11 10.68 20.07
CA ASP A 245 30.98 11.06 19.24
C ASP A 245 29.78 10.11 19.44
N PRO A 246 28.60 10.62 19.86
CA PRO A 246 27.35 9.85 19.97
C PRO A 246 26.98 9.07 18.69
N GLU A 247 27.19 9.66 17.51
CA GLU A 247 26.81 9.06 16.23
C GLU A 247 27.63 7.81 15.90
N ILE A 248 28.92 7.83 16.25
CA ILE A 248 29.80 6.66 16.10
C ILE A 248 29.62 5.70 17.29
N ARG A 249 29.26 6.23 18.46
CA ARG A 249 29.03 5.43 19.67
C ARG A 249 27.83 4.50 19.53
N LYS A 250 26.77 4.89 18.80
CA LYS A 250 25.60 4.03 18.54
C LYS A 250 25.96 2.73 17.81
N SER A 251 27.01 2.74 16.98
CA SER A 251 27.44 1.59 16.18
C SER A 251 28.47 0.68 16.88
N TRP A 252 28.85 1.01 18.12
CA TRP A 252 29.81 0.25 18.92
C TRP A 252 29.35 -1.19 19.19
N GLY A 253 30.26 -2.16 19.06
CA GLY A 253 29.95 -3.59 19.09
C GLY A 253 29.15 -4.05 20.33
N TRP A 254 29.46 -3.52 21.51
CA TRP A 254 28.75 -3.89 22.75
C TRP A 254 27.32 -3.35 22.83
N TRP A 255 27.04 -2.18 22.23
CA TRP A 255 25.67 -1.68 22.13
C TRP A 255 24.86 -2.53 21.14
N LYS A 256 25.48 -2.98 20.04
CA LYS A 256 24.86 -3.94 19.11
C LYS A 256 24.52 -5.27 19.80
N VAL A 257 25.38 -5.78 20.68
CA VAL A 257 25.10 -7.00 21.46
C VAL A 257 23.88 -6.82 22.36
N LYS A 258 23.80 -5.71 23.12
CA LYS A 258 22.62 -5.41 23.95
C LYS A 258 21.35 -5.26 23.11
N LYS A 259 21.42 -4.53 21.99
CA LYS A 259 20.31 -4.36 21.03
C LYS A 259 19.75 -5.71 20.60
N TRP A 260 20.60 -6.60 20.08
CA TRP A 260 20.19 -7.94 19.62
C TRP A 260 19.66 -8.82 20.74
N THR A 261 20.21 -8.70 21.95
CA THR A 261 19.69 -9.42 23.12
C THR A 261 18.28 -8.95 23.47
N ILE A 262 18.03 -7.64 23.46
CA ILE A 262 16.69 -7.08 23.73
C ILE A 262 15.70 -7.49 22.64
N HIS A 263 16.09 -7.47 21.35
CA HIS A 263 15.23 -7.98 20.26
C HIS A 263 14.75 -9.40 20.54
N ILE A 264 15.67 -10.31 20.85
CA ILE A 264 15.36 -11.72 21.17
C ILE A 264 14.36 -11.80 22.32
N LEU A 265 14.62 -11.08 23.42
CA LEU A 265 13.76 -11.10 24.61
C LEU A 265 12.37 -10.51 24.35
N ASN A 266 12.30 -9.44 23.55
CA ASN A 266 11.04 -8.82 23.14
C ASN A 266 10.21 -9.80 22.29
N ARG A 267 10.81 -10.45 21.29
CA ARG A 267 10.13 -11.43 20.44
C ARG A 267 9.66 -12.65 21.23
N LEU A 268 10.49 -13.15 22.14
CA LEU A 268 10.11 -14.21 23.08
C LEU A 268 8.93 -13.79 23.96
N TYR A 269 8.78 -12.51 24.27
CA TYR A 269 7.70 -12.00 25.11
C TYR A 269 6.40 -11.71 24.35
N THR A 270 6.48 -11.06 23.18
CA THR A 270 5.33 -10.62 22.40
C THR A 270 4.70 -11.76 21.61
N ARG A 271 5.51 -12.56 20.91
CA ARG A 271 5.02 -13.67 20.08
C ARG A 271 4.86 -14.95 20.88
N PHE A 272 5.95 -15.44 21.48
CA PHE A 272 5.97 -16.77 22.11
C PHE A 272 5.53 -16.79 23.57
N GLY A 273 5.56 -15.63 24.21
CA GLY A 273 5.18 -15.44 25.60
C GLY A 273 3.71 -15.10 25.75
N ASP A 274 2.95 -14.84 24.69
CA ASP A 274 1.53 -14.54 24.77
C ASP A 274 0.67 -15.80 24.74
N LEU A 275 -0.27 -15.96 25.66
CA LEU A 275 -1.12 -17.16 25.70
C LEU A 275 -2.23 -17.14 24.65
N LYS A 276 -2.59 -15.95 24.14
CA LYS A 276 -3.63 -15.78 23.12
C LYS A 276 -3.16 -16.26 21.74
N LEU A 277 -1.91 -15.97 21.41
CA LEU A 277 -1.30 -16.25 20.10
C LEU A 277 -0.76 -17.68 19.95
N GLN A 278 -0.83 -18.51 20.99
CA GLN A 278 -0.13 -19.80 21.02
C GLN A 278 -1.07 -21.00 20.84
N ASN A 279 -0.63 -21.93 19.98
CA ASN A 279 -1.25 -23.22 19.78
C ASN A 279 -1.26 -24.05 21.08
N PRO A 280 -2.21 -25.00 21.26
CA PRO A 280 -2.35 -25.80 22.48
C PRO A 280 -1.05 -26.46 22.97
N GLU A 281 -0.19 -26.89 22.04
CA GLU A 281 1.09 -27.53 22.31
C GLU A 281 2.13 -26.55 22.91
N ASN A 282 2.10 -25.28 22.50
CA ASN A 282 3.07 -24.25 22.90
C ASN A 282 2.63 -23.44 24.13
N LYS A 283 1.36 -23.56 24.56
CA LYS A 283 0.83 -22.86 25.75
C LYS A 283 1.61 -23.18 27.02
N ALA A 284 2.10 -24.41 27.18
CA ALA A 284 2.90 -24.80 28.35
C ALA A 284 4.23 -24.04 28.43
N PHE A 285 4.89 -23.83 27.28
CA PHE A 285 6.10 -23.03 27.18
C PHE A 285 5.84 -21.55 27.52
N ALA A 286 4.78 -20.96 26.94
CA ALA A 286 4.40 -19.57 27.20
C ALA A 286 4.14 -19.32 28.69
N GLN A 287 3.43 -20.22 29.39
CA GLN A 287 3.20 -20.13 30.84
C GLN A 287 4.51 -20.19 31.65
N MET A 288 5.42 -21.11 31.28
CA MET A 288 6.73 -21.25 31.91
C MET A 288 7.57 -19.98 31.71
N PHE A 289 7.57 -19.42 30.50
CA PHE A 289 8.29 -18.20 30.15
C PHE A 289 7.80 -16.98 30.94
N GLN A 290 6.48 -16.75 30.96
CA GLN A 290 5.86 -15.66 31.71
C GLN A 290 6.17 -15.73 33.22
N LYS A 291 6.10 -16.92 33.80
CA LYS A 291 6.28 -17.11 35.25
C LYS A 291 7.73 -16.94 35.70
N ASN A 292 8.70 -17.41 34.90
CA ASN A 292 10.09 -17.54 35.35
C ASN A 292 11.01 -16.41 34.85
N TYR A 293 10.73 -15.81 33.69
CA TYR A 293 11.65 -14.87 33.04
C TYR A 293 11.08 -13.48 32.81
N ALA A 294 9.79 -13.34 32.47
CA ALA A 294 9.22 -12.03 32.13
C ALA A 294 9.47 -10.95 33.21
N GLY A 295 9.28 -11.29 34.49
CA GLY A 295 9.57 -10.36 35.58
C GLY A 295 11.06 -9.97 35.72
N LYS A 296 11.98 -10.90 35.42
CA LYS A 296 13.43 -10.63 35.46
C LYS A 296 13.89 -9.76 34.30
N ILE A 297 13.32 -9.98 33.12
CA ILE A 297 13.57 -9.16 31.92
C ILE A 297 13.10 -7.72 32.20
N LEU A 298 11.89 -7.57 32.75
CA LEU A 298 11.35 -6.27 33.16
C LEU A 298 12.30 -5.54 34.12
N GLU A 299 12.83 -6.22 35.14
CA GLU A 299 13.77 -5.62 36.09
C GLU A 299 15.08 -5.17 35.40
N CYS A 300 15.63 -5.98 34.50
CA CYS A 300 16.82 -5.63 33.72
C CYS A 300 16.59 -4.40 32.84
N HIS A 301 15.45 -4.35 32.15
CA HIS A 301 15.04 -3.22 31.31
C HIS A 301 14.90 -1.93 32.12
N LEU A 302 14.25 -1.98 33.28
CA LEU A 302 14.13 -0.82 34.18
C LEU A 302 15.49 -0.36 34.72
N ASN A 303 16.41 -1.28 35.02
CA ASN A 303 17.76 -0.94 35.45
C ASN A 303 18.58 -0.27 34.33
N LEU A 304 18.41 -0.67 33.08
CA LEU A 304 19.03 -0.01 31.93
C LEU A 304 18.46 1.40 31.72
N LEU A 305 17.15 1.60 31.84
CA LEU A 305 16.55 2.93 31.71
C LEU A 305 16.95 3.88 32.84
N ASN A 306 17.29 3.38 34.04
CA ASN A 306 17.80 4.22 35.13
C ASN A 306 19.11 4.96 34.75
N VAL A 307 19.84 4.51 33.72
CA VAL A 307 21.01 5.24 33.21
C VAL A 307 20.62 6.63 32.69
N ILE A 308 19.46 6.75 32.06
CA ILE A 308 18.93 8.02 31.53
C ILE A 308 18.69 9.01 32.68
N ARG A 309 18.12 8.53 33.79
CA ARG A 309 17.86 9.33 35.00
C ARG A 309 19.13 9.96 35.58
N VAL A 310 20.27 9.28 35.47
CA VAL A 310 21.57 9.75 35.98
C VAL A 310 22.29 10.64 34.95
N GLY A 311 21.71 10.86 33.77
CA GLY A 311 22.33 11.60 32.67
C GLY A 311 23.38 10.79 31.88
N GLY A 312 23.32 9.46 31.98
CA GLY A 312 24.19 8.56 31.21
C GLY A 312 23.70 8.34 29.78
N TYR A 313 24.60 7.91 28.90
CA TYR A 313 24.29 7.64 27.49
C TYR A 313 23.66 6.26 27.29
N LEU A 314 22.55 6.19 26.57
CA LEU A 314 21.91 4.97 26.09
C LEU A 314 21.48 5.19 24.62
N PRO A 315 21.77 4.27 23.68
CA PRO A 315 21.37 4.46 22.29
C PRO A 315 19.85 4.48 22.11
N ASP A 316 19.36 5.34 21.21
CA ASP A 316 17.93 5.54 20.94
C ASP A 316 17.18 4.24 20.61
N ARG A 317 17.75 3.42 19.73
CA ARG A 317 17.16 2.11 19.38
C ARG A 317 17.03 1.17 20.57
N VAL A 318 17.94 1.24 21.55
CA VAL A 318 17.85 0.44 22.77
C VAL A 318 16.72 0.97 23.67
N ILE A 319 16.56 2.29 23.77
CA ILE A 319 15.46 2.92 24.52
C ILE A 319 14.13 2.51 23.90
N ASN A 320 13.96 2.72 22.59
CA ASN A 320 12.77 2.36 21.82
C ASN A 320 12.36 0.89 22.03
N LEU A 321 13.28 -0.06 21.88
CA LEU A 321 12.98 -1.49 22.11
C LEU A 321 12.57 -1.79 23.56
N ILE A 322 13.20 -1.15 24.55
CA ILE A 322 12.82 -1.32 25.95
C ILE A 322 11.42 -0.76 26.19
N LEU A 323 11.11 0.43 25.66
CA LEU A 323 9.79 1.04 25.80
C LEU A 323 8.71 0.19 25.15
N GLN A 324 8.93 -0.36 23.95
CA GLN A 324 8.02 -1.33 23.31
C GLN A 324 7.73 -2.54 24.20
N TYR A 325 8.73 -3.08 24.90
CA TYR A 325 8.52 -4.15 25.87
C TYR A 325 7.62 -3.72 27.03
N LEU A 326 7.85 -2.50 27.56
CA LEU A 326 7.06 -1.95 28.66
C LEU A 326 5.62 -1.67 28.24
N THR A 327 5.40 -1.13 27.04
CA THR A 327 4.08 -0.89 26.43
C THR A 327 3.28 -2.19 26.37
N ASN A 328 3.88 -3.25 25.81
CA ASN A 328 3.26 -4.57 25.77
C ASN A 328 3.03 -5.18 27.17
N SER A 329 3.84 -4.81 28.15
CA SER A 329 3.73 -5.31 29.53
C SER A 329 2.57 -4.71 30.32
N ILE A 330 2.11 -3.50 30.00
CA ILE A 330 1.00 -2.81 30.68
C ILE A 330 -0.31 -3.61 30.55
N SER A 331 -0.53 -4.20 29.38
CA SER A 331 -1.72 -4.99 29.09
C SER A 331 -1.83 -6.23 29.99
N LYS A 332 -0.71 -6.78 30.50
CA LYS A 332 -0.69 -7.99 31.35
C LYS A 332 -0.73 -7.63 32.85
N ASN A 333 -1.79 -8.02 33.56
CA ASN A 333 -2.02 -7.71 34.99
C ASN A 333 -0.82 -8.05 35.91
N THR A 334 -0.20 -9.22 35.70
CA THR A 334 0.93 -9.68 36.53
C THR A 334 2.16 -8.80 36.38
N MET A 335 2.47 -8.35 35.16
CA MET A 335 3.61 -7.49 34.86
C MET A 335 3.34 -6.05 35.30
N TYR A 336 2.11 -5.56 35.11
CA TYR A 336 1.70 -4.25 35.61
C TYR A 336 1.87 -4.12 37.14
N ASN A 337 1.51 -5.15 37.91
CA ASN A 337 1.70 -5.14 39.37
C ASN A 337 3.18 -5.02 39.77
N LEU A 338 4.10 -5.62 39.00
CA LEU A 338 5.54 -5.49 39.23
C LEU A 338 6.03 -4.08 38.88
N LEU A 339 5.52 -3.52 37.78
CA LEU A 339 5.86 -2.17 37.30
C LEU A 339 5.34 -1.08 38.23
N GLN A 340 4.19 -1.28 38.88
CA GLN A 340 3.48 -0.27 39.69
C GLN A 340 4.37 0.41 40.74
N SER A 341 5.28 -0.36 41.37
CA SER A 341 6.19 0.17 42.41
C SER A 341 7.20 1.21 41.89
N ARG A 342 7.51 1.20 40.59
CA ARG A 342 8.47 2.10 39.93
C ARG A 342 7.83 2.96 38.84
N LEU A 343 6.51 2.82 38.64
CA LEU A 343 5.78 3.47 37.55
C LEU A 343 5.85 4.99 37.65
N ASP A 344 5.69 5.56 38.85
CA ASP A 344 5.74 7.01 39.05
C ASP A 344 7.13 7.56 38.69
N THR A 345 8.22 6.89 39.12
CA THR A 345 9.59 7.28 38.74
C THR A 345 9.84 7.13 37.24
N LEU A 346 9.35 6.04 36.63
CA LEU A 346 9.48 5.82 35.18
C LEU A 346 8.75 6.92 34.41
N LEU A 347 7.50 7.20 34.77
CA LEU A 347 6.63 8.14 34.07
C LEU A 347 7.17 9.58 34.15
N PHE A 348 7.59 10.02 35.33
CA PHE A 348 7.98 11.41 35.57
C PHE A 348 9.46 11.70 35.33
N GLU A 349 10.36 10.76 35.63
CA GLU A 349 11.82 10.99 35.57
C GLU A 349 12.49 10.41 34.31
N ILE A 350 11.79 9.58 33.52
CA ILE A 350 12.34 8.95 32.30
C ILE A 350 11.47 9.26 31.09
N ILE A 351 10.19 8.87 31.11
CA ILE A 351 9.28 9.01 29.96
C ILE A 351 9.06 10.48 29.61
N PHE A 352 8.67 11.31 30.59
CA PHE A 352 8.42 12.73 30.33
C PHE A 352 9.65 13.50 29.78
N PRO A 353 10.87 13.34 30.33
CA PRO A 353 12.07 13.94 29.74
C PRO A 353 12.36 13.49 28.31
N LEU A 354 12.07 12.24 27.94
CA LEU A 354 12.23 11.74 26.57
C LEU A 354 11.24 12.39 25.58
N MET A 355 10.09 12.83 26.07
CA MET A 355 9.10 13.56 25.27
C MET A 355 9.46 15.04 25.06
N CYS A 356 10.30 15.62 25.92
CA CYS A 356 10.67 17.03 25.84
C CYS A 356 11.59 17.33 24.65
N PHE A 357 11.52 18.56 24.15
CA PHE A 357 12.49 19.10 23.19
C PHE A 357 13.91 19.09 23.79
N ASN A 358 14.86 18.48 23.08
CA ASN A 358 16.21 18.22 23.58
C ASN A 358 17.29 19.01 22.81
N ASP A 359 18.56 18.83 23.18
CA ASP A 359 19.67 19.54 22.53
C ASP A 359 19.96 19.07 21.10
N THR A 360 19.63 17.83 20.75
CA THR A 360 19.77 17.33 19.37
C THR A 360 18.72 17.93 18.47
N ASP A 361 17.48 18.08 18.95
CA ASP A 361 16.41 18.77 18.23
C ASP A 361 16.77 20.25 18.01
N GLN A 362 17.29 20.94 19.04
CA GLN A 362 17.69 22.36 18.91
C GLN A 362 18.77 22.55 17.85
N LYS A 363 19.78 21.68 17.82
CA LYS A 363 20.84 21.74 16.81
C LYS A 363 20.27 21.54 15.41
N LEU A 364 19.42 20.54 15.23
CA LEU A 364 18.80 20.28 13.94
C LEU A 364 17.89 21.44 13.51
N TRP A 365 17.11 21.99 14.44
CA TRP A 365 16.27 23.16 14.22
C TRP A 365 17.07 24.39 13.76
N ASP A 366 18.26 24.62 14.31
CA ASP A 366 19.08 25.79 14.00
C ASP A 366 19.95 25.59 12.75
N GLU A 367 20.47 24.38 12.53
CA GLU A 367 21.40 24.06 11.45
C GLU A 367 20.70 23.67 10.15
N ASP A 368 19.61 22.89 10.23
CA ASP A 368 18.85 22.39 9.09
C ASP A 368 17.35 22.18 9.42
N PRO A 369 16.53 23.26 9.36
CA PRO A 369 15.09 23.17 9.61
C PRO A 369 14.35 22.26 8.64
N HIS A 370 14.86 22.05 7.42
CA HIS A 370 14.23 21.18 6.42
C HIS A 370 14.36 19.72 6.85
N GLU A 371 15.56 19.31 7.29
CA GLU A 371 15.79 17.97 7.82
C GLU A 371 15.03 17.73 9.14
N TYR A 372 14.86 18.75 9.99
CA TYR A 372 14.01 18.65 11.18
C TYR A 372 12.56 18.29 10.83
N VAL A 373 11.99 19.00 9.85
CA VAL A 373 10.62 18.72 9.36
C VAL A 373 10.56 17.33 8.74
N ARG A 374 11.51 16.98 7.86
CA ARG A 374 11.53 15.68 7.19
C ARG A 374 11.55 14.54 8.22
N LYS A 375 12.46 14.56 9.19
CA LYS A 375 12.53 13.53 10.26
C LYS A 375 11.30 13.50 11.16
N GLY A 376 10.64 14.64 11.36
CA GLY A 376 9.48 14.76 12.24
C GLY A 376 8.20 14.09 11.71
N TYR A 377 8.10 13.88 10.40
CA TYR A 377 6.95 13.24 9.74
C TYR A 377 7.34 11.99 8.93
N ASP A 378 8.58 11.53 9.06
CA ASP A 378 9.06 10.29 8.46
C ASP A 378 8.64 9.10 9.33
N ILE A 379 7.72 8.28 8.80
CA ILE A 379 7.16 7.09 9.47
C ILE A 379 8.26 6.13 9.94
N ILE A 380 9.36 6.02 9.18
CA ILE A 380 10.46 5.09 9.47
C ILE A 380 11.30 5.61 10.65
N GLU A 381 11.58 6.91 10.68
CA GLU A 381 12.26 7.54 11.82
C GLU A 381 11.39 7.47 13.09
N ASP A 382 10.06 7.62 12.95
CA ASP A 382 9.11 7.49 14.05
C ASP A 382 9.09 6.09 14.68
N LEU A 383 9.14 5.04 13.88
CA LEU A 383 9.19 3.64 14.35
C LEU A 383 10.37 3.38 15.32
N TYR A 384 11.47 4.11 15.15
CA TYR A 384 12.71 3.93 15.92
C TYR A 384 12.96 5.04 16.94
N SER A 385 12.14 6.08 16.93
CA SER A 385 12.22 7.23 17.82
C SER A 385 11.93 6.86 19.29
N PRO A 386 12.78 7.28 20.23
CA PRO A 386 12.49 7.19 21.66
C PRO A 386 11.32 8.08 22.10
N ARG A 387 11.12 9.22 21.42
CA ARG A 387 10.02 10.16 21.70
C ARG A 387 8.68 9.50 21.38
N THR A 388 8.56 8.90 20.20
CA THR A 388 7.34 8.23 19.74
C THR A 388 7.05 7.01 20.62
N ALA A 389 8.05 6.17 20.90
CA ALA A 389 7.89 5.05 21.82
C ALA A 389 7.49 5.47 23.27
N ALA A 390 7.91 6.65 23.72
CA ALA A 390 7.50 7.22 25.00
C ALA A 390 6.03 7.69 24.97
N MET A 391 5.59 8.30 23.86
CA MET A 391 4.18 8.65 23.63
C MET A 391 3.30 7.41 23.63
N ASP A 392 3.66 6.37 22.86
CA ASP A 392 2.92 5.11 22.78
C ASP A 392 2.76 4.45 24.15
N PHE A 393 3.83 4.46 24.95
CA PHE A 393 3.79 3.94 26.32
C PHE A 393 2.77 4.68 27.19
N VAL A 394 2.73 6.02 27.11
CA VAL A 394 1.78 6.85 27.88
C VAL A 394 0.34 6.60 27.40
N SER A 395 0.12 6.59 26.09
CA SER A 395 -1.19 6.34 25.48
C SER A 395 -1.72 4.96 25.86
N GLU A 396 -0.91 3.90 25.78
CA GLU A 396 -1.31 2.55 26.17
C GLU A 396 -1.55 2.42 27.68
N LEU A 397 -0.72 3.09 28.51
CA LEU A 397 -0.91 3.13 29.96
C LEU A 397 -2.26 3.73 30.32
N VAL A 398 -2.62 4.84 29.67
CA VAL A 398 -3.90 5.52 29.89
C VAL A 398 -5.06 4.69 29.33
N ARG A 399 -4.90 4.08 28.15
CA ARG A 399 -5.93 3.26 27.51
C ARG A 399 -6.31 2.04 28.35
N LYS A 400 -5.34 1.24 28.81
CA LYS A 400 -5.59 -0.01 29.56
C LYS A 400 -5.69 0.19 31.07
N ARG A 401 -5.04 1.22 31.65
CA ARG A 401 -4.91 1.43 33.11
C ARG A 401 -5.19 2.87 33.54
N GLY A 402 -6.13 3.56 32.90
CA GLY A 402 -6.38 5.00 33.08
C GLY A 402 -6.95 5.45 34.44
N LYS A 403 -7.61 4.59 35.23
CA LYS A 403 -8.39 5.01 36.42
C LYS A 403 -7.60 5.84 37.44
N GLU A 404 -6.33 5.51 37.67
CA GLU A 404 -5.45 6.27 38.58
C GLU A 404 -4.31 6.98 37.84
N ASN A 405 -3.73 6.34 36.82
CA ASN A 405 -2.54 6.84 36.15
C ASN A 405 -2.81 8.09 35.32
N LEU A 406 -3.98 8.21 34.69
CA LEU A 406 -4.34 9.42 33.94
C LEU A 406 -4.38 10.63 34.86
N HIS A 407 -5.01 10.50 36.03
CA HIS A 407 -5.12 11.61 36.97
C HIS A 407 -3.75 12.03 37.51
N LYS A 408 -2.89 11.07 37.90
CA LYS A 408 -1.53 11.35 38.34
C LYS A 408 -0.70 12.08 37.27
N PHE A 409 -0.78 11.60 36.02
CA PHE A 409 -0.03 12.18 34.92
C PHE A 409 -0.51 13.59 34.59
N ILE A 410 -1.82 13.81 34.47
CA ILE A 410 -2.38 15.14 34.23
C ILE A 410 -2.08 16.10 35.38
N GLN A 411 -2.14 15.65 36.65
CA GLN A 411 -1.73 16.49 37.78
C GLN A 411 -0.27 16.94 37.68
N PHE A 412 0.63 16.04 37.25
CA PHE A 412 2.04 16.38 37.03
C PHE A 412 2.19 17.41 35.91
N ILE A 413 1.51 17.24 34.77
CA ILE A 413 1.50 18.20 33.66
C ILE A 413 0.96 19.57 34.09
N VAL A 414 -0.15 19.60 34.84
CA VAL A 414 -0.69 20.85 35.40
C VAL A 414 0.30 21.51 36.38
N GLY A 415 1.07 20.72 37.12
CA GLY A 415 2.16 21.22 37.97
C GLY A 415 3.25 21.92 37.17
N ILE A 416 3.61 21.39 35.99
CA ILE A 416 4.56 22.02 35.08
C ILE A 416 4.00 23.33 34.53
N PHE A 417 2.74 23.36 34.10
CA PHE A 417 2.11 24.59 33.62
C PHE A 417 2.08 25.70 34.68
N LYS A 418 1.69 25.36 35.92
CA LYS A 418 1.74 26.33 37.03
C LYS A 418 3.14 26.85 37.29
N SER A 419 4.13 25.95 37.32
CA SER A 419 5.53 26.33 37.54
C SER A 419 6.06 27.23 36.41
N TYR A 420 5.61 26.99 35.17
CA TYR A 420 5.95 27.82 34.02
C TYR A 420 5.29 29.21 34.08
N ASP A 421 4.03 29.29 34.50
CA ASP A 421 3.29 30.55 34.61
C ASP A 421 3.83 31.43 35.75
N GLU A 422 4.27 30.83 36.86
CA GLU A 422 4.85 31.52 38.01
C GLU A 422 6.33 31.93 37.79
N ALA A 423 7.03 31.27 36.87
CA ALA A 423 8.45 31.53 36.62
C ALA A 423 8.70 32.87 35.89
N PRO A 424 9.72 33.66 36.30
CA PRO A 424 10.20 34.81 35.54
C PRO A 424 10.67 34.39 34.14
N VAL A 425 10.55 35.30 33.15
CA VAL A 425 10.86 35.04 31.72
C VAL A 425 12.24 34.39 31.50
N GLU A 426 13.23 34.71 32.34
CA GLU A 426 14.60 34.18 32.28
C GLU A 426 14.73 32.71 32.76
N TYR A 427 13.83 32.25 33.62
CA TYR A 427 13.86 30.90 34.22
C TYR A 427 12.72 30.00 33.75
N LYS A 428 11.95 30.45 32.75
CA LYS A 428 10.89 29.64 32.15
C LYS A 428 11.47 28.40 31.49
N LEU A 429 10.95 27.24 31.87
CA LEU A 429 11.38 25.93 31.36
C LEU A 429 10.64 25.63 30.05
N TYR A 430 10.97 26.36 28.98
CA TYR A 430 10.31 26.27 27.66
C TYR A 430 10.27 24.84 27.11
N ARG A 431 11.36 24.08 27.25
CA ARG A 431 11.45 22.66 26.83
C ARG A 431 10.50 21.72 27.57
N GLN A 432 10.29 21.95 28.87
CA GLN A 432 9.34 21.15 29.65
C GLN A 432 7.91 21.51 29.30
N LYS A 433 7.65 22.78 28.96
CA LYS A 433 6.34 23.18 28.47
C LYS A 433 6.02 22.53 27.12
N ASP A 434 7.00 22.45 26.21
CA ASP A 434 6.85 21.74 24.95
C ASP A 434 6.48 20.25 25.16
N GLY A 435 7.25 19.52 25.99
CA GLY A 435 6.94 18.12 26.30
C GLY A 435 5.58 17.94 26.99
N ALA A 436 5.15 18.91 27.81
CA ALA A 436 3.84 18.92 28.44
C ALA A 436 2.70 19.14 27.43
N LEU A 437 2.89 20.01 26.44
CA LEU A 437 1.96 20.19 25.33
C LEU A 437 1.87 18.94 24.45
N LEU A 438 3.02 18.32 24.13
CA LEU A 438 3.08 17.06 23.39
C LEU A 438 2.31 15.95 24.11
N ALA A 439 2.50 15.81 25.44
CA ALA A 439 1.78 14.82 26.25
C ALA A 439 0.26 15.01 26.24
N ILE A 440 -0.22 16.26 26.23
CA ILE A 440 -1.65 16.56 26.14
C ILE A 440 -2.19 16.27 24.75
N GLY A 441 -1.45 16.61 23.69
CA GLY A 441 -1.84 16.28 22.33
C GLY A 441 -1.87 14.77 22.07
N ALA A 442 -0.88 14.02 22.56
CA ALA A 442 -0.85 12.56 22.45
C ALA A 442 -2.03 11.85 23.15
N LEU A 443 -2.59 12.48 24.19
CA LEU A 443 -3.72 11.95 24.97
C LEU A 443 -5.09 12.50 24.51
N CYS A 444 -5.14 13.16 23.35
CA CYS A 444 -6.31 13.86 22.83
C CYS A 444 -7.58 13.00 22.85
N ASP A 445 -7.54 11.81 22.27
CA ASP A 445 -8.72 10.93 22.14
C ASP A 445 -9.29 10.55 23.49
N LYS A 446 -8.43 10.26 24.47
CA LYS A 446 -8.90 9.90 25.81
C LYS A 446 -9.43 11.10 26.59
N LEU A 447 -8.77 12.25 26.47
CA LEU A 447 -9.15 13.47 27.17
C LEU A 447 -10.49 14.02 26.67
N LYS A 448 -10.78 13.90 25.37
CA LYS A 448 -12.08 14.26 24.76
C LYS A 448 -13.24 13.42 25.30
N GLN A 449 -12.99 12.18 25.72
CA GLN A 449 -14.02 11.24 26.19
C GLN A 449 -14.21 11.21 27.72
N THR A 450 -13.29 11.78 28.51
CA THR A 450 -13.25 11.56 29.97
C THR A 450 -13.58 12.84 30.76
N GLU A 451 -14.65 12.82 31.56
CA GLU A 451 -14.97 13.89 32.53
C GLU A 451 -14.12 13.76 33.82
N PRO A 452 -13.72 14.87 34.49
CA PRO A 452 -14.06 16.28 34.22
C PRO A 452 -13.13 16.97 33.20
N TYR A 453 -12.21 16.23 32.55
CA TYR A 453 -11.20 16.83 31.68
C TYR A 453 -11.82 17.43 30.42
N ARG A 454 -12.77 16.73 29.78
CA ARG A 454 -13.51 17.20 28.61
C ARG A 454 -14.04 18.63 28.81
N SER A 455 -14.71 18.88 29.93
CA SER A 455 -15.26 20.21 30.28
C SER A 455 -14.21 21.30 30.48
N GLN A 456 -12.94 20.94 30.77
CA GLN A 456 -11.84 21.89 31.02
C GLN A 456 -10.90 22.07 29.83
N LEU A 457 -11.07 21.30 28.74
CA LEU A 457 -10.18 21.35 27.57
C LEU A 457 -10.13 22.74 26.94
N GLU A 458 -11.29 23.38 26.72
CA GLU A 458 -11.34 24.73 26.14
C GLU A 458 -10.57 25.75 27.00
N HIS A 459 -10.75 25.69 28.32
CA HIS A 459 -10.02 26.56 29.25
C HIS A 459 -8.51 26.30 29.23
N MET A 460 -8.11 25.02 29.14
CA MET A 460 -6.70 24.63 29.03
C MET A 460 -6.06 25.16 27.75
N LEU A 461 -6.74 25.06 26.61
CA LEU A 461 -6.27 25.61 25.33
C LEU A 461 -6.08 27.14 25.41
N VAL A 462 -7.08 27.85 25.92
CA VAL A 462 -7.03 29.31 26.06
C VAL A 462 -5.93 29.77 27.01
N GLN A 463 -5.75 29.08 28.14
CA GLN A 463 -4.78 29.49 29.16
C GLN A 463 -3.35 29.11 28.79
N HIS A 464 -3.10 27.92 28.26
CA HIS A 464 -1.76 27.37 28.15
C HIS A 464 -1.24 27.18 26.72
N VAL A 465 -2.13 27.06 25.72
CA VAL A 465 -1.76 26.84 24.31
C VAL A 465 -1.77 28.15 23.52
N PHE A 466 -2.87 28.91 23.59
CA PHE A 466 -3.04 30.12 22.77
C PHE A 466 -1.97 31.21 23.01
N PRO A 467 -1.49 31.47 24.24
CA PRO A 467 -0.43 32.45 24.44
C PRO A 467 0.89 32.06 23.76
N GLU A 468 1.14 30.77 23.57
CA GLU A 468 2.41 30.27 23.03
C GLU A 468 2.55 30.50 21.52
N PHE A 469 1.47 30.79 20.78
CA PHE A 469 1.57 31.25 19.38
C PHE A 469 2.39 32.55 19.23
N THR A 470 2.56 33.31 20.31
CA THR A 470 3.39 34.54 20.34
C THR A 470 4.71 34.36 21.08
N SER A 471 5.08 33.12 21.40
CA SER A 471 6.31 32.79 22.13
C SER A 471 7.56 33.18 21.33
N PRO A 472 8.65 33.66 21.98
CA PRO A 472 9.88 33.98 21.28
C PRO A 472 10.59 32.74 20.70
N PHE A 473 10.25 31.53 21.16
CA PHE A 473 10.86 30.29 20.71
C PHE A 473 9.98 29.57 19.67
N GLY A 474 10.56 29.22 18.53
CA GLY A 474 9.88 28.53 17.43
C GLY A 474 9.25 27.21 17.78
N HIS A 475 9.98 26.33 18.48
CA HIS A 475 9.49 25.01 18.86
C HIS A 475 8.16 25.07 19.65
N LEU A 476 7.98 26.09 20.50
CA LEU A 476 6.71 26.29 21.22
C LEU A 476 5.59 26.81 20.32
N ARG A 477 5.88 27.69 19.35
CA ARG A 477 4.87 28.16 18.38
C ARG A 477 4.39 27.00 17.50
N ALA A 478 5.32 26.18 17.01
CA ALA A 478 5.04 24.95 16.25
C ALA A 478 4.19 23.97 17.08
N LYS A 479 4.60 23.68 18.32
CA LYS A 479 3.85 22.78 19.20
C LYS A 479 2.46 23.31 19.54
N ALA A 480 2.31 24.62 19.71
CA ALA A 480 1.01 25.24 19.95
C ALA A 480 0.06 25.06 18.75
N ALA A 481 0.58 25.21 17.52
CA ALA A 481 -0.18 24.93 16.30
C ALA A 481 -0.60 23.47 16.24
N TRP A 482 0.33 22.53 16.43
CA TRP A 482 0.07 21.10 16.42
C TRP A 482 -1.01 20.70 17.44
N VAL A 483 -0.89 21.11 18.71
CA VAL A 483 -1.90 20.82 19.75
C VAL A 483 -3.26 21.45 19.39
N ALA A 484 -3.28 22.68 18.87
CA ALA A 484 -4.54 23.30 18.46
C ALA A 484 -5.25 22.49 17.37
N GLY A 485 -4.52 21.97 16.38
CA GLY A 485 -5.06 21.07 15.35
C GLY A 485 -5.66 19.79 15.92
N GLN A 486 -4.95 19.12 16.84
CA GLN A 486 -5.45 17.89 17.48
C GLN A 486 -6.80 18.08 18.20
N TYR A 487 -7.03 19.25 18.77
CA TYR A 487 -8.27 19.60 19.46
C TYR A 487 -9.26 20.39 18.59
N ALA A 488 -9.07 20.50 17.27
CA ALA A 488 -9.97 21.26 16.39
C ALA A 488 -11.44 20.77 16.43
N HIS A 489 -11.65 19.46 16.59
CA HIS A 489 -12.99 18.84 16.63
C HIS A 489 -13.68 18.86 18.01
N ILE A 490 -13.15 19.57 19.03
CA ILE A 490 -13.87 19.66 20.31
C ILE A 490 -15.10 20.57 20.19
N ASN A 491 -16.09 20.33 21.05
CA ASN A 491 -17.24 21.24 21.16
C ASN A 491 -16.80 22.51 21.91
N PHE A 492 -16.45 23.56 21.17
CA PHE A 492 -16.16 24.88 21.72
C PHE A 492 -17.44 25.52 22.26
N SER A 493 -17.42 25.98 23.51
CA SER A 493 -18.55 26.68 24.14
C SER A 493 -18.71 28.09 23.55
N ASP A 494 -17.60 28.74 23.18
CA ASP A 494 -17.59 30.04 22.51
C ASP A 494 -17.00 29.90 21.09
N GLN A 495 -17.81 30.19 20.08
CA GLN A 495 -17.37 30.21 18.66
C GLN A 495 -16.24 31.23 18.43
N ASN A 496 -16.12 32.27 19.28
CA ASN A 496 -14.98 33.19 19.19
C ASN A 496 -13.66 32.55 19.64
N THR A 497 -13.69 31.53 20.50
CA THR A 497 -12.49 30.75 20.87
C THR A 497 -11.99 29.95 19.68
N PHE A 498 -12.89 29.29 18.95
CA PHE A 498 -12.58 28.60 17.70
C PHE A 498 -11.99 29.55 16.66
N ARG A 499 -12.63 30.70 16.43
CA ARG A 499 -12.13 31.76 15.52
C ARG A 499 -10.72 32.24 15.90
N LYS A 500 -10.47 32.46 17.18
CA LYS A 500 -9.14 32.87 17.66
C LYS A 500 -8.09 31.79 17.41
N ALA A 501 -8.44 30.52 17.61
CA ALA A 501 -7.55 29.40 17.32
C ALA A 501 -7.22 29.33 15.82
N LEU A 502 -8.26 29.36 14.97
CA LEU A 502 -8.13 29.36 13.53
C LEU A 502 -7.28 30.55 13.05
N HIS A 503 -7.53 31.77 13.51
CA HIS A 503 -6.72 32.94 13.15
C HIS A 503 -5.26 32.83 13.64
N SER A 504 -5.02 32.18 14.78
CA SER A 504 -3.66 31.96 15.29
C SER A 504 -2.89 30.97 14.43
N VAL A 505 -3.54 29.88 14.01
CA VAL A 505 -2.99 28.89 13.06
C VAL A 505 -2.72 29.52 11.69
N VAL A 506 -3.67 30.28 11.15
CA VAL A 506 -3.50 31.02 9.89
C VAL A 506 -2.35 32.04 9.98
N SER A 507 -2.17 32.71 11.12
CA SER A 507 -1.02 33.59 11.33
C SER A 507 0.31 32.82 11.37
N GLY A 508 0.30 31.59 11.89
CA GLY A 508 1.49 30.72 11.97
C GLY A 508 2.00 30.26 10.60
N MET A 509 1.15 30.22 9.57
CA MET A 509 1.59 29.97 8.18
C MET A 509 2.55 31.05 7.65
N ARG A 510 2.57 32.24 8.27
CA ARG A 510 3.46 33.36 7.90
C ARG A 510 4.64 33.52 8.85
N ASP A 511 4.91 32.52 9.69
CA ASP A 511 6.02 32.55 10.65
C ASP A 511 7.39 32.54 9.94
N PRO A 512 8.41 33.25 10.45
CA PRO A 512 9.75 33.20 9.87
C PRO A 512 10.41 31.82 9.94
N GLU A 513 10.03 30.96 10.89
CA GLU A 513 10.62 29.65 11.06
C GLU A 513 9.83 28.58 10.30
N LEU A 514 10.52 27.80 9.47
CA LEU A 514 9.89 26.80 8.60
C LEU A 514 9.05 25.75 9.35
N PRO A 515 9.53 25.12 10.45
CA PRO A 515 8.74 24.08 11.11
C PRO A 515 7.42 24.61 11.69
N VAL A 516 7.38 25.89 12.09
CA VAL A 516 6.14 26.53 12.58
C VAL A 516 5.12 26.68 11.45
N ARG A 517 5.57 27.04 10.24
CA ARG A 517 4.71 27.16 9.06
C ARG A 517 4.10 25.81 8.69
N ILE A 518 4.89 24.74 8.72
CA ILE A 518 4.43 23.38 8.41
C ILE A 518 3.42 22.85 9.43
N ASP A 519 3.72 22.90 10.73
CA ASP A 519 2.78 22.48 11.79
C ASP A 519 1.47 23.30 11.75
N SER A 520 1.54 24.57 11.36
CA SER A 520 0.36 25.41 11.18
C SER A 520 -0.50 24.99 9.98
N VAL A 521 0.12 24.56 8.89
CA VAL A 521 -0.60 24.02 7.73
C VAL A 521 -1.34 22.74 8.12
N PHE A 522 -0.68 21.80 8.81
CA PHE A 522 -1.31 20.55 9.20
C PHE A 522 -2.44 20.77 10.21
N ALA A 523 -2.26 21.69 11.15
CA ALA A 523 -3.33 22.08 12.05
C ALA A 523 -4.52 22.70 11.29
N LEU A 524 -4.26 23.51 10.25
CA LEU A 524 -5.31 24.14 9.45
C LEU A 524 -6.22 23.10 8.81
N ARG A 525 -5.69 21.95 8.34
CA ARG A 525 -6.49 20.84 7.81
C ARG A 525 -7.61 20.44 8.77
N SER A 526 -7.26 20.10 10.01
CA SER A 526 -8.22 19.70 11.03
C SER A 526 -9.23 20.81 11.37
N PHE A 527 -8.81 22.08 11.34
CA PHE A 527 -9.72 23.21 11.53
C PHE A 527 -10.70 23.41 10.36
N VAL A 528 -10.26 23.17 9.12
CA VAL A 528 -11.11 23.24 7.92
C VAL A 528 -12.14 22.12 7.95
N GLU A 529 -11.73 20.89 8.28
CA GLU A 529 -12.62 19.74 8.44
C GLU A 529 -13.64 19.95 9.57
N ALA A 530 -13.22 20.55 10.70
CA ALA A 530 -14.10 20.84 11.83
C ALA A 530 -15.01 22.07 11.62
N CYS A 531 -14.77 22.88 10.59
CA CYS A 531 -15.46 24.15 10.39
C CYS A 531 -16.90 23.93 9.94
N ARG A 532 -17.88 24.33 10.78
CA ARG A 532 -19.31 24.27 10.43
C ARG A 532 -19.78 25.44 9.55
N ASP A 533 -19.11 26.60 9.62
CA ASP A 533 -19.47 27.79 8.85
C ASP A 533 -18.30 28.24 7.97
N LEU A 534 -18.33 27.80 6.71
CA LEU A 534 -17.30 28.09 5.70
C LEU A 534 -17.17 29.60 5.39
N ASN A 535 -18.15 30.44 5.77
CA ASN A 535 -18.10 31.89 5.55
C ASN A 535 -16.96 32.59 6.31
N GLU A 536 -16.40 31.96 7.34
CA GLU A 536 -15.27 32.52 8.10
C GLU A 536 -13.93 32.42 7.35
N ILE A 537 -13.77 31.37 6.53
CA ILE A 537 -12.55 31.07 5.79
C ILE A 537 -12.60 31.64 4.37
N ARG A 538 -13.79 31.73 3.75
CA ARG A 538 -14.00 32.28 2.40
C ARG A 538 -13.24 33.60 2.13
N PRO A 539 -13.22 34.61 3.02
CA PRO A 539 -12.54 35.89 2.76
C PRO A 539 -11.01 35.78 2.77
N ILE A 540 -10.46 34.81 3.50
CA ILE A 540 -9.01 34.61 3.66
C ILE A 540 -8.46 33.54 2.73
N LEU A 541 -9.32 32.72 2.10
CA LEU A 541 -8.96 31.64 1.18
C LEU A 541 -7.91 32.04 0.12
N PRO A 542 -8.00 33.20 -0.57
CA PRO A 542 -7.00 33.56 -1.58
C PRO A 542 -5.61 33.77 -0.99
N GLN A 543 -5.56 34.31 0.24
CA GLN A 543 -4.30 34.52 0.96
C GLN A 543 -3.74 33.21 1.50
N LEU A 544 -4.60 32.27 1.90
CA LEU A 544 -4.19 30.93 2.33
C LEU A 544 -3.54 30.19 1.17
N LEU A 545 -4.21 30.13 0.02
CA LEU A 545 -3.69 29.46 -1.18
C LEU A 545 -2.33 30.02 -1.62
N ASP A 546 -2.13 31.35 -1.57
CA ASP A 546 -0.83 31.97 -1.90
C ASP A 546 0.31 31.52 -0.95
N GLU A 547 0.04 31.44 0.36
CA GLU A 547 1.03 30.94 1.32
C GLU A 547 1.28 29.43 1.18
N PHE A 548 0.24 28.63 0.89
CA PHE A 548 0.38 27.21 0.54
C PHE A 548 1.29 27.00 -0.66
N PHE A 549 1.11 27.77 -1.74
CA PHE A 549 1.95 27.66 -2.93
C PHE A 549 3.41 28.03 -2.65
N LYS A 550 3.67 29.01 -1.79
CA LYS A 550 5.05 29.33 -1.38
C LYS A 550 5.68 28.16 -0.63
N LEU A 551 4.95 27.55 0.31
CA LEU A 551 5.43 26.41 1.08
C LEU A 551 5.66 25.17 0.22
N MET A 552 4.74 24.83 -0.69
CA MET A 552 4.91 23.71 -1.63
C MET A 552 6.10 23.92 -2.60
N ASN A 553 6.54 25.18 -2.80
CA ASN A 553 7.72 25.47 -3.59
C ASN A 553 9.03 25.40 -2.79
N GLU A 554 8.95 25.41 -1.45
CA GLU A 554 10.08 25.46 -0.52
C GLU A 554 10.34 24.12 0.16
N VAL A 555 9.30 23.31 0.39
CA VAL A 555 9.36 22.00 1.04
C VAL A 555 8.60 20.97 0.23
N GLU A 556 9.27 19.84 -0.02
CA GLU A 556 8.67 18.63 -0.58
C GLU A 556 8.12 17.79 0.57
N ASN A 557 6.81 17.88 0.83
CA ASN A 557 6.14 17.13 1.87
C ASN A 557 4.71 16.74 1.43
N GLU A 558 4.37 15.47 1.56
CA GLU A 558 3.10 14.88 1.12
C GLU A 558 1.88 15.46 1.87
N ASP A 559 2.00 15.65 3.19
CA ASP A 559 0.91 16.16 4.04
C ASP A 559 0.47 17.58 3.67
N LEU A 560 1.35 18.36 3.03
CA LEU A 560 0.98 19.67 2.46
C LEU A 560 -0.01 19.51 1.31
N VAL A 561 0.19 18.49 0.47
CA VAL A 561 -0.67 18.22 -0.68
C VAL A 561 -2.03 17.68 -0.22
N PHE A 562 -2.05 16.77 0.75
CA PHE A 562 -3.29 16.28 1.36
C PHE A 562 -4.09 17.39 2.05
N THR A 563 -3.40 18.35 2.67
CA THR A 563 -4.09 19.51 3.26
C THR A 563 -4.72 20.38 2.17
N LEU A 564 -4.05 20.57 1.03
CA LEU A 564 -4.61 21.31 -0.10
C LEU A 564 -5.83 20.60 -0.68
N GLU A 565 -5.76 19.29 -0.87
CA GLU A 565 -6.87 18.45 -1.32
C GLU A 565 -8.11 18.63 -0.44
N THR A 566 -7.94 18.54 0.89
CA THR A 566 -9.02 18.74 1.87
C THR A 566 -9.65 20.13 1.76
N ILE A 567 -8.83 21.16 1.51
CA ILE A 567 -9.33 22.54 1.30
C ILE A 567 -10.08 22.63 -0.04
N VAL A 568 -9.59 22.01 -1.10
CA VAL A 568 -10.27 22.02 -2.41
C VAL A 568 -11.64 21.34 -2.33
N ASP A 569 -11.70 20.17 -1.69
CA ASP A 569 -12.95 19.43 -1.47
C ASP A 569 -14.02 20.30 -0.76
N LYS A 570 -13.65 20.99 0.33
CA LYS A 570 -14.59 21.82 1.10
C LYS A 570 -15.03 23.12 0.41
N PHE A 571 -14.27 23.65 -0.54
CA PHE A 571 -14.50 24.98 -1.15
C PHE A 571 -14.70 24.92 -2.67
N GLY A 572 -15.20 23.80 -3.20
CA GLY A 572 -15.20 23.50 -4.65
C GLY A 572 -15.76 24.60 -5.56
N GLU A 573 -16.93 25.19 -5.25
CA GLU A 573 -17.50 26.26 -6.08
C GLU A 573 -16.64 27.54 -6.09
N GLU A 574 -15.99 27.87 -4.97
CA GLU A 574 -15.10 29.02 -4.85
C GLU A 574 -13.70 28.76 -5.41
N MET A 575 -13.35 27.51 -5.71
CA MET A 575 -12.08 27.13 -6.33
C MET A 575 -12.02 27.44 -7.82
N ALA A 576 -13.17 27.60 -8.49
CA ALA A 576 -13.25 27.85 -9.93
C ALA A 576 -12.31 28.97 -10.46
N PRO A 577 -12.18 30.15 -9.82
CA PRO A 577 -11.26 31.20 -10.28
C PRO A 577 -9.77 30.86 -10.09
N TYR A 578 -9.46 29.89 -9.22
CA TYR A 578 -8.11 29.50 -8.84
C TYR A 578 -7.67 28.17 -9.47
N ALA A 579 -8.62 27.36 -9.97
CA ALA A 579 -8.39 26.02 -10.51
C ALA A 579 -7.26 25.98 -11.54
N LEU A 580 -7.24 26.91 -12.50
CA LEU A 580 -6.16 27.00 -13.49
C LEU A 580 -4.79 27.28 -12.85
N GLY A 581 -4.74 28.16 -11.84
CA GLY A 581 -3.51 28.48 -11.12
C GLY A 581 -3.03 27.30 -10.26
N LEU A 582 -3.96 26.62 -9.60
CA LEU A 582 -3.71 25.41 -8.81
C LEU A 582 -3.15 24.30 -9.67
N CYS A 583 -3.80 23.94 -10.78
CA CYS A 583 -3.31 22.91 -11.70
C CYS A 583 -1.94 23.26 -12.29
N LYS A 584 -1.65 24.54 -12.57
CA LYS A 584 -0.32 24.97 -13.03
C LYS A 584 0.77 24.77 -11.98
N ASN A 585 0.50 25.14 -10.74
CA ASN A 585 1.46 25.01 -9.64
C ASN A 585 1.67 23.54 -9.28
N LEU A 586 0.61 22.73 -9.22
CA LEU A 586 0.68 21.29 -8.96
C LEU A 586 1.36 20.55 -10.11
N ALA A 587 1.08 20.89 -11.37
CA ALA A 587 1.83 20.35 -12.51
C ALA A 587 3.32 20.70 -12.45
N ALA A 588 3.67 21.91 -12.03
CA ALA A 588 5.07 22.31 -11.85
C ALA A 588 5.74 21.62 -10.64
N ALA A 589 4.98 21.34 -9.57
CA ALA A 589 5.45 20.52 -8.45
C ALA A 589 5.70 19.08 -8.90
N PHE A 590 4.74 18.47 -9.58
CA PHE A 590 4.85 17.14 -10.19
C PHE A 590 6.13 17.00 -11.04
N TRP A 591 6.39 17.94 -11.96
CA TRP A 591 7.61 17.90 -12.77
C TRP A 591 8.89 18.07 -11.96
N ARG A 592 8.88 18.82 -10.85
CA ARG A 592 10.07 18.95 -9.99
C ARG A 592 10.33 17.66 -9.23
N CYS A 593 9.30 17.04 -8.67
CA CYS A 593 9.39 15.74 -8.02
C CYS A 593 9.95 14.69 -8.99
N MET A 594 9.43 14.66 -10.24
CA MET A 594 9.89 13.71 -11.26
C MET A 594 11.32 13.96 -11.77
N ASN A 595 11.75 15.21 -11.91
CA ASN A 595 13.13 15.49 -12.31
C ASN A 595 14.14 15.19 -11.20
N THR A 596 13.69 15.21 -9.93
CA THR A 596 14.54 14.87 -8.77
C THR A 596 14.68 13.36 -8.66
N ALA A 597 13.57 12.64 -8.83
CA ALA A 597 13.52 11.18 -9.01
C ALA A 597 14.49 10.68 -10.11
N GLU A 598 14.48 11.32 -11.29
CA GLU A 598 15.37 10.93 -12.41
C GLU A 598 16.87 11.25 -12.17
N ALA A 599 17.20 12.09 -11.19
CA ALA A 599 18.56 12.56 -10.95
C ALA A 599 19.31 11.77 -9.87
N ASP A 600 18.59 11.13 -8.94
CA ASP A 600 19.17 10.26 -7.91
C ASP A 600 19.01 8.77 -8.31
N ASP A 601 20.10 8.10 -8.68
CA ASP A 601 20.18 6.63 -8.85
C ASP A 601 20.07 5.86 -7.49
N GLU A 602 19.50 6.50 -6.47
CA GLU A 602 19.23 5.94 -5.15
C GLU A 602 17.77 5.50 -5.04
N VAL A 603 17.55 4.36 -4.40
CA VAL A 603 16.29 3.60 -4.48
C VAL A 603 15.22 4.13 -3.52
N ASP A 604 15.53 5.21 -2.79
CA ASP A 604 14.56 5.95 -1.99
C ASP A 604 14.02 7.10 -2.85
N ASP A 605 12.78 7.00 -3.33
CA ASP A 605 12.17 8.06 -4.13
C ASP A 605 10.97 8.72 -3.42
N PRO A 606 11.21 9.60 -2.42
CA PRO A 606 10.18 10.49 -1.88
C PRO A 606 9.48 11.32 -2.97
N GLY A 607 10.13 11.50 -4.13
CA GLY A 607 9.59 12.24 -5.26
C GLY A 607 8.38 11.56 -5.91
N ALA A 608 8.37 10.22 -6.00
CA ALA A 608 7.29 9.47 -6.65
C ALA A 608 5.95 9.63 -5.90
N LEU A 609 5.97 9.51 -4.57
CA LEU A 609 4.77 9.60 -3.74
C LEU A 609 4.23 11.03 -3.65
N ALA A 610 5.13 12.02 -3.60
CA ALA A 610 4.75 13.43 -3.74
C ALA A 610 4.15 13.73 -5.13
N ALA A 611 4.63 13.07 -6.18
CA ALA A 611 4.09 13.17 -7.53
C ALA A 611 2.67 12.59 -7.62
N VAL A 612 2.42 11.41 -7.02
CA VAL A 612 1.06 10.83 -6.88
C VAL A 612 0.12 11.80 -6.17
N GLY A 613 0.53 12.35 -5.01
CA GLY A 613 -0.26 13.33 -4.28
C GLY A 613 -0.60 14.55 -5.14
N CYS A 614 0.34 15.06 -5.94
CA CYS A 614 0.08 16.18 -6.84
C CYS A 614 -1.00 15.87 -7.88
N LEU A 615 -1.01 14.65 -8.43
CA LEU A 615 -2.01 14.22 -9.40
C LEU A 615 -3.39 14.02 -8.76
N ARG A 616 -3.45 13.43 -7.57
CA ARG A 616 -4.73 13.31 -6.81
C ARG A 616 -5.33 14.66 -6.49
N ALA A 617 -4.52 15.60 -6.01
CA ALA A 617 -4.98 16.97 -5.79
C ALA A 617 -5.48 17.62 -7.10
N ILE A 618 -4.89 17.30 -8.26
CA ILE A 618 -5.41 17.72 -9.56
C ILE A 618 -6.76 17.07 -9.85
N SER A 619 -6.92 15.76 -9.63
CA SER A 619 -8.20 15.05 -9.78
C SER A 619 -9.31 15.68 -8.91
N THR A 620 -9.04 15.95 -7.63
CA THR A 620 -10.00 16.62 -6.73
C THR A 620 -10.36 18.04 -7.21
N ILE A 621 -9.39 18.79 -7.76
CA ILE A 621 -9.69 20.09 -8.39
C ILE A 621 -10.64 19.89 -9.57
N LEU A 622 -10.39 18.91 -10.45
CA LEU A 622 -11.22 18.63 -11.61
C LEU A 622 -12.64 18.21 -11.21
N GLU A 623 -12.77 17.36 -10.19
CA GLU A 623 -14.06 16.96 -9.62
C GLU A 623 -14.83 18.17 -9.07
N SER A 624 -14.15 19.04 -8.31
CA SER A 624 -14.76 20.25 -7.72
C SER A 624 -15.29 21.25 -8.76
N VAL A 625 -14.71 21.24 -9.97
CA VAL A 625 -15.14 22.10 -11.10
C VAL A 625 -15.99 21.37 -12.14
N SER A 626 -16.43 20.14 -11.88
CA SER A 626 -17.25 19.30 -12.77
C SER A 626 -18.48 20.03 -13.34
N ARG A 627 -19.10 20.92 -12.54
CA ARG A 627 -20.26 21.74 -12.94
C ARG A 627 -19.92 22.90 -13.90
N LEU A 628 -18.65 23.16 -14.17
CA LEU A 628 -18.15 24.28 -14.98
C LEU A 628 -17.31 23.79 -16.19
N PRO A 629 -17.94 23.25 -17.25
CA PRO A 629 -17.25 22.66 -18.40
C PRO A 629 -16.20 23.56 -19.09
N HIS A 630 -16.39 24.88 -19.07
CA HIS A 630 -15.47 25.83 -19.72
C HIS A 630 -14.07 25.86 -19.09
N ILE A 631 -13.94 25.51 -17.81
CA ILE A 631 -12.65 25.52 -17.09
C ILE A 631 -11.74 24.38 -17.58
N PHE A 632 -12.31 23.22 -17.93
CA PHE A 632 -11.55 22.07 -18.43
C PHE A 632 -10.76 22.42 -19.70
N VAL A 633 -11.33 23.26 -20.58
CA VAL A 633 -10.65 23.73 -21.81
C VAL A 633 -9.44 24.61 -21.48
N GLU A 634 -9.47 25.36 -20.38
CA GLU A 634 -8.35 26.20 -19.94
C GLU A 634 -7.26 25.39 -19.22
N ILE A 635 -7.64 24.33 -18.49
CA ILE A 635 -6.74 23.45 -17.75
C ILE A 635 -6.03 22.46 -18.68
N GLU A 636 -6.71 21.95 -19.71
CA GLU A 636 -6.22 20.91 -20.62
C GLU A 636 -4.77 21.15 -21.11
N PRO A 637 -4.38 22.34 -21.63
CA PRO A 637 -3.01 22.57 -22.11
C PRO A 637 -1.93 22.45 -21.05
N THR A 638 -2.29 22.62 -19.76
CA THR A 638 -1.37 22.50 -18.63
C THR A 638 -1.12 21.03 -18.29
N LEU A 639 -2.16 20.19 -18.34
CA LEU A 639 -2.10 18.77 -17.94
C LEU A 639 -1.71 17.85 -19.10
N LEU A 640 -1.95 18.26 -20.35
CA LEU A 640 -1.65 17.46 -21.55
C LEU A 640 -0.21 16.95 -21.63
N PRO A 641 0.84 17.73 -21.30
CA PRO A 641 2.21 17.22 -21.30
C PRO A 641 2.44 16.10 -20.28
N ILE A 642 1.78 16.17 -19.10
CA ILE A 642 1.85 15.13 -18.07
C ILE A 642 1.18 13.87 -18.60
N MET A 643 -0.06 13.98 -19.09
CA MET A 643 -0.80 12.86 -19.67
C MET A 643 -0.02 12.18 -20.81
N ARG A 644 0.60 12.94 -21.71
CA ARG A 644 1.38 12.37 -22.82
C ARG A 644 2.62 11.58 -22.38
N ARG A 645 3.35 12.05 -21.36
CA ARG A 645 4.57 11.36 -20.91
C ARG A 645 4.24 10.17 -20.03
N MET A 646 3.29 10.34 -19.11
CA MET A 646 2.98 9.36 -18.07
C MET A 646 2.07 8.23 -18.55
N LEU A 647 1.40 8.37 -19.71
CA LEU A 647 0.73 7.23 -20.36
C LEU A 647 1.71 6.29 -21.10
N THR A 648 3.02 6.43 -20.89
CA THR A 648 4.05 5.54 -21.43
C THR A 648 4.69 4.70 -20.31
N SER A 649 5.69 3.87 -20.62
CA SER A 649 6.46 3.12 -19.62
C SER A 649 7.06 3.99 -18.52
N ASP A 650 7.26 5.29 -18.79
CA ASP A 650 7.82 6.23 -17.83
C ASP A 650 6.88 6.55 -16.65
N GLY A 651 5.58 6.28 -16.78
CA GLY A 651 4.57 6.65 -15.78
C GLY A 651 3.89 5.47 -15.08
N GLN A 652 4.52 4.30 -15.03
CA GLN A 652 3.95 3.09 -14.42
C GLN A 652 3.43 3.31 -12.99
N GLU A 653 4.15 4.10 -12.19
CA GLU A 653 3.82 4.35 -10.77
C GLU A 653 2.65 5.33 -10.57
N VAL A 654 2.32 6.14 -11.57
CA VAL A 654 1.29 7.20 -11.50
C VAL A 654 0.19 7.00 -12.55
N PHE A 655 0.14 5.81 -13.16
CA PHE A 655 -0.65 5.56 -14.36
C PHE A 655 -2.15 5.68 -14.09
N GLU A 656 -2.59 5.20 -12.92
CA GLU A 656 -3.99 5.27 -12.47
C GLU A 656 -4.46 6.71 -12.30
N GLU A 657 -3.73 7.54 -11.55
CA GLU A 657 -4.08 8.94 -11.33
C GLU A 657 -4.11 9.73 -12.66
N VAL A 658 -3.22 9.39 -13.60
CA VAL A 658 -3.22 10.03 -14.93
C VAL A 658 -4.45 9.63 -15.74
N LEU A 659 -4.87 8.37 -15.69
CA LEU A 659 -6.10 7.91 -16.37
C LEU A 659 -7.35 8.53 -15.77
N GLU A 660 -7.37 8.75 -14.46
CA GLU A 660 -8.44 9.47 -13.78
C GLU A 660 -8.56 10.91 -14.31
N ILE A 661 -7.43 11.64 -14.41
CA ILE A 661 -7.39 12.99 -15.00
C ILE A 661 -7.88 12.97 -16.47
N VAL A 662 -7.46 11.98 -17.27
CA VAL A 662 -7.94 11.83 -18.65
C VAL A 662 -9.45 11.60 -18.66
N SER A 663 -9.97 10.81 -17.73
CA SER A 663 -11.40 10.50 -17.59
C SER A 663 -12.20 11.76 -17.28
N TYR A 664 -11.78 12.57 -16.30
CA TYR A 664 -12.41 13.85 -15.98
C TYR A 664 -12.43 14.81 -17.19
N ILE A 665 -11.29 14.99 -17.87
CA ILE A 665 -11.21 15.89 -19.03
C ILE A 665 -12.09 15.38 -20.18
N THR A 666 -12.09 14.07 -20.45
CA THR A 666 -12.89 13.48 -21.52
C THR A 666 -14.39 13.44 -21.21
N LEU A 667 -14.79 13.42 -19.94
CA LEU A 667 -16.19 13.39 -19.51
C LEU A 667 -16.82 14.79 -19.39
N PHE A 668 -16.15 15.73 -18.72
CA PHE A 668 -16.74 17.03 -18.38
C PHE A 668 -16.45 18.15 -19.39
N SER A 669 -15.41 18.02 -20.23
CA SER A 669 -15.13 19.02 -21.27
C SER A 669 -16.28 19.10 -22.28
N PRO A 670 -16.69 20.29 -22.79
CA PRO A 670 -17.77 20.41 -23.77
C PRO A 670 -17.58 19.59 -25.05
N THR A 671 -16.33 19.48 -25.49
CA THR A 671 -15.92 18.70 -26.67
C THR A 671 -14.52 18.14 -26.46
N ILE A 672 -14.30 16.89 -26.86
CA ILE A 672 -12.97 16.27 -26.81
C ILE A 672 -12.06 16.90 -27.88
N SER A 673 -10.94 17.46 -27.46
CA SER A 673 -9.98 18.12 -28.36
C SER A 673 -9.18 17.11 -29.20
N LEU A 674 -8.63 17.57 -30.33
CA LEU A 674 -7.75 16.73 -31.17
C LEU A 674 -6.47 16.31 -30.44
N ASP A 675 -5.99 17.12 -29.50
CA ASP A 675 -4.81 16.82 -28.71
C ASP A 675 -5.05 15.68 -27.73
N MET A 676 -6.25 15.61 -27.14
CA MET A 676 -6.71 14.50 -26.29
C MET A 676 -6.87 13.22 -27.11
N TRP A 677 -7.44 13.29 -28.31
CA TRP A 677 -7.49 12.15 -29.24
C TRP A 677 -6.10 11.56 -29.60
N GLY A 678 -5.02 12.32 -29.41
CA GLY A 678 -3.64 11.83 -29.52
C GLY A 678 -3.21 10.91 -28.38
N LEU A 679 -3.91 10.91 -27.24
CA LEU A 679 -3.63 10.02 -26.09
C LEU A 679 -4.16 8.60 -26.32
N TRP A 680 -5.14 8.42 -27.22
CA TRP A 680 -5.69 7.10 -27.55
C TRP A 680 -4.62 6.08 -27.94
N SER A 681 -3.68 6.48 -28.81
CA SER A 681 -2.61 5.57 -29.23
C SER A 681 -1.70 5.16 -28.08
N LEU A 682 -1.43 6.08 -27.14
CA LEU A 682 -0.61 5.79 -25.97
C LEU A 682 -1.28 4.79 -25.05
N MET A 683 -2.58 4.96 -24.77
CA MET A 683 -3.34 4.00 -23.96
C MET A 683 -3.40 2.61 -24.61
N MET A 684 -3.55 2.55 -25.94
CA MET A 684 -3.55 1.28 -26.69
C MET A 684 -2.17 0.60 -26.69
N GLU A 685 -1.09 1.38 -26.79
CA GLU A 685 0.28 0.87 -26.71
C GLU A 685 0.60 0.38 -25.29
N ALA A 686 0.24 1.15 -24.26
CA ALA A 686 0.43 0.78 -22.86
C ALA A 686 -0.27 -0.54 -22.53
N LEU A 687 -1.53 -0.69 -22.94
CA LEU A 687 -2.32 -1.91 -22.73
C LEU A 687 -1.72 -3.14 -23.44
N ALA A 688 -1.01 -2.93 -24.56
CA ALA A 688 -0.35 -4.01 -25.30
C ALA A 688 1.02 -4.42 -24.73
N ASP A 689 1.67 -3.56 -23.94
CA ASP A 689 3.04 -3.74 -23.46
C ASP A 689 3.11 -4.13 -21.97
N PHE A 690 2.54 -3.32 -21.08
CA PHE A 690 2.68 -3.49 -19.63
C PHE A 690 1.39 -3.26 -18.82
N ALA A 691 0.40 -2.54 -19.34
CA ALA A 691 -0.69 -1.97 -18.55
C ALA A 691 -2.00 -2.80 -18.57
N ILE A 692 -1.92 -4.13 -18.72
CA ILE A 692 -3.10 -5.00 -18.77
C ILE A 692 -3.89 -5.00 -17.45
N GLU A 693 -3.20 -4.88 -16.33
CA GLU A 693 -3.79 -4.79 -14.99
C GLU A 693 -4.59 -3.48 -14.81
N TYR A 694 -4.23 -2.41 -15.53
CA TYR A 694 -4.90 -1.11 -15.51
C TYR A 694 -6.03 -0.98 -16.55
N PHE A 695 -6.42 -2.08 -17.20
CA PHE A 695 -7.46 -2.04 -18.21
C PHE A 695 -8.82 -1.51 -17.68
N PRO A 696 -9.24 -1.78 -16.44
CA PRO A 696 -10.43 -1.15 -15.85
C PRO A 696 -10.33 0.39 -15.83
N ASN A 697 -9.18 0.96 -15.48
CA ASN A 697 -8.98 2.41 -15.48
C ASN A 697 -8.92 2.97 -16.92
N ILE A 698 -8.37 2.22 -17.89
CA ILE A 698 -8.33 2.62 -19.31
C ILE A 698 -9.72 2.54 -19.97
N LEU A 699 -10.61 1.68 -19.49
CA LEU A 699 -11.98 1.54 -20.00
C LEU A 699 -12.73 2.88 -19.99
N VAL A 700 -12.68 3.60 -18.87
CA VAL A 700 -13.43 4.85 -18.65
C VAL A 700 -13.13 5.91 -19.71
N PRO A 701 -11.86 6.31 -19.95
CA PRO A 701 -11.58 7.31 -20.98
C PRO A 701 -11.88 6.78 -22.39
N LEU A 702 -11.65 5.49 -22.67
CA LEU A 702 -11.97 4.89 -23.97
C LEU A 702 -13.48 4.89 -24.25
N ASP A 703 -14.32 4.65 -23.24
CA ASP A 703 -15.75 4.84 -23.36
C ASP A 703 -16.06 6.29 -23.71
N ASN A 704 -15.57 7.26 -22.94
CA ASN A 704 -15.82 8.68 -23.18
C ASN A 704 -15.49 9.11 -24.62
N TYR A 705 -14.39 8.61 -25.19
CA TYR A 705 -14.04 8.84 -26.60
C TYR A 705 -15.09 8.27 -27.57
N ILE A 706 -15.67 7.12 -27.30
CA ILE A 706 -16.67 6.46 -28.15
C ILE A 706 -18.07 7.06 -27.95
N SER A 707 -18.52 7.21 -26.71
CA SER A 707 -19.87 7.70 -26.35
C SER A 707 -20.05 9.19 -26.63
N ARG A 708 -19.09 10.04 -26.25
CA ARG A 708 -19.17 11.50 -26.49
C ARG A 708 -18.57 11.91 -27.84
N GLY A 709 -17.58 11.15 -28.32
CA GLY A 709 -16.83 11.42 -29.54
C GLY A 709 -17.24 10.58 -30.76
N THR A 710 -18.42 9.96 -30.75
CA THR A 710 -18.85 8.94 -31.74
C THR A 710 -18.63 9.37 -33.19
N ALA A 711 -18.98 10.61 -33.54
CA ALA A 711 -18.82 11.10 -34.91
C ALA A 711 -17.35 11.11 -35.37
N TYR A 712 -16.43 11.47 -34.49
CA TYR A 712 -15.00 11.50 -34.80
C TYR A 712 -14.40 10.09 -34.81
N PHE A 713 -14.78 9.23 -33.85
CA PHE A 713 -14.42 7.81 -33.83
C PHE A 713 -14.81 7.09 -35.14
N LEU A 714 -15.98 7.41 -35.69
CA LEU A 714 -16.47 6.78 -36.91
C LEU A 714 -15.81 7.32 -38.20
N THR A 715 -15.48 8.61 -38.24
CA THR A 715 -15.01 9.29 -39.46
C THR A 715 -13.50 9.35 -39.61
N CYS A 716 -12.73 9.32 -38.51
CA CYS A 716 -11.28 9.39 -38.57
C CYS A 716 -10.67 8.12 -39.18
N LYS A 717 -9.71 8.30 -40.09
CA LYS A 717 -8.99 7.21 -40.78
C LYS A 717 -7.49 7.22 -40.56
N GLU A 718 -6.96 8.30 -40.00
CA GLU A 718 -5.53 8.48 -39.71
C GLU A 718 -5.38 9.16 -38.34
N PRO A 719 -5.23 8.38 -37.24
CA PRO A 719 -5.29 6.91 -37.16
C PRO A 719 -6.73 6.37 -37.24
N ASP A 720 -6.90 5.13 -37.73
CA ASP A 720 -8.20 4.45 -37.72
C ASP A 720 -8.47 3.87 -36.32
N TYR A 721 -9.22 4.61 -35.51
CA TYR A 721 -9.55 4.24 -34.13
C TYR A 721 -10.36 2.94 -34.03
N GLN A 722 -11.22 2.64 -35.01
CA GLN A 722 -11.99 1.40 -35.03
C GLN A 722 -11.06 0.19 -35.23
N GLN A 723 -10.11 0.31 -36.16
CA GLN A 723 -9.12 -0.73 -36.40
C GLN A 723 -8.16 -0.90 -35.22
N SER A 724 -7.78 0.20 -34.56
CA SER A 724 -6.95 0.19 -33.35
C SER A 724 -7.66 -0.56 -32.22
N LEU A 725 -8.93 -0.21 -31.93
CA LEU A 725 -9.75 -0.88 -30.92
C LEU A 725 -9.90 -2.38 -31.21
N TRP A 726 -10.22 -2.73 -32.46
CA TRP A 726 -10.32 -4.13 -32.87
C TRP A 726 -9.01 -4.88 -32.63
N THR A 727 -7.87 -4.30 -33.01
CA THR A 727 -6.57 -4.95 -32.88
C THR A 727 -6.29 -5.29 -31.42
N MET A 728 -6.48 -4.31 -30.53
CA MET A 728 -6.28 -4.48 -29.09
C MET A 728 -7.25 -5.52 -28.50
N ILE A 729 -8.56 -5.38 -28.72
CA ILE A 729 -9.55 -6.31 -28.16
C ILE A 729 -9.29 -7.73 -28.69
N SER A 730 -8.92 -7.86 -29.97
CA SER A 730 -8.63 -9.15 -30.57
C SER A 730 -7.37 -9.81 -29.99
N SER A 731 -6.31 -9.04 -29.68
CA SER A 731 -5.12 -9.60 -29.02
C SER A 731 -5.45 -10.05 -27.60
N THR A 732 -6.14 -9.21 -26.82
CA THR A 732 -6.45 -9.47 -25.41
C THR A 732 -7.43 -10.65 -25.24
N MET A 733 -8.51 -10.69 -26.03
CA MET A 733 -9.52 -11.75 -25.94
C MET A 733 -9.06 -13.10 -26.47
N LEU A 734 -8.08 -13.14 -27.38
CA LEU A 734 -7.56 -14.39 -27.97
C LEU A 734 -6.35 -14.95 -27.21
N ASP A 735 -5.66 -14.14 -26.42
CA ASP A 735 -4.57 -14.59 -25.58
C ASP A 735 -5.06 -15.61 -24.55
N LYS A 736 -4.27 -16.65 -24.35
CA LYS A 736 -4.55 -17.75 -23.42
C LYS A 736 -3.89 -17.54 -22.06
N ASN A 737 -2.94 -16.62 -21.97
CA ASN A 737 -2.17 -16.37 -20.75
C ASN A 737 -2.82 -15.31 -19.86
N ILE A 738 -3.79 -14.55 -20.37
CA ILE A 738 -4.49 -13.51 -19.62
C ILE A 738 -5.68 -14.11 -18.87
N GLU A 739 -5.75 -13.80 -17.58
CA GLU A 739 -6.77 -14.30 -16.65
C GLU A 739 -8.16 -13.71 -16.96
N ASP A 740 -9.20 -14.29 -16.36
CA ASP A 740 -10.57 -13.83 -16.60
C ASP A 740 -10.82 -12.42 -16.05
N ASN A 741 -10.17 -12.02 -14.95
CA ASN A 741 -10.33 -10.71 -14.31
C ASN A 741 -9.84 -9.56 -15.20
N ASP A 742 -8.64 -9.69 -15.76
CA ASP A 742 -8.01 -8.61 -16.54
C ASP A 742 -8.73 -8.37 -17.89
N ILE A 743 -9.57 -9.31 -18.31
CA ILE A 743 -10.27 -9.25 -19.60
C ILE A 743 -11.65 -8.61 -19.49
N GLU A 744 -12.23 -8.48 -18.30
CA GLU A 744 -13.58 -7.95 -18.08
C GLU A 744 -13.86 -6.59 -18.77
N PRO A 745 -12.90 -5.65 -18.90
CA PRO A 745 -13.12 -4.41 -19.64
C PRO A 745 -13.32 -4.58 -21.16
N ALA A 746 -12.74 -5.63 -21.77
CA ALA A 746 -12.84 -5.88 -23.20
C ALA A 746 -14.29 -6.06 -23.69
N PRO A 747 -15.13 -6.95 -23.12
CA PRO A 747 -16.53 -7.05 -23.51
C PRO A 747 -17.31 -5.76 -23.22
N LYS A 748 -17.01 -5.02 -22.14
CA LYS A 748 -17.65 -3.72 -21.87
C LYS A 748 -17.39 -2.72 -23.02
N LEU A 749 -16.16 -2.60 -23.53
CA LEU A 749 -15.86 -1.75 -24.69
C LEU A 749 -16.63 -2.17 -25.96
N ILE A 750 -16.81 -3.47 -26.19
CA ILE A 750 -17.61 -3.94 -27.33
C ILE A 750 -19.08 -3.51 -27.17
N GLN A 751 -19.63 -3.59 -25.96
CA GLN A 751 -20.98 -3.11 -25.64
C GLN A 751 -21.11 -1.61 -25.93
N VAL A 752 -20.19 -0.78 -25.44
CA VAL A 752 -20.15 0.67 -25.71
C VAL A 752 -20.20 0.97 -27.21
N VAL A 753 -19.42 0.24 -28.03
CA VAL A 753 -19.45 0.40 -29.50
C VAL A 753 -20.83 0.07 -30.07
N PHE A 754 -21.46 -1.03 -29.69
CA PHE A 754 -22.77 -1.42 -30.21
C PHE A 754 -23.90 -0.49 -29.74
N GLN A 755 -23.84 -0.02 -28.50
CA GLN A 755 -24.84 0.88 -27.93
C GLN A 755 -24.78 2.27 -28.56
N ASN A 756 -23.58 2.83 -28.77
CA ASN A 756 -23.40 4.20 -29.30
C ASN A 756 -23.36 4.28 -30.83
N CYS A 757 -22.85 3.26 -31.53
CA CYS A 757 -22.64 3.32 -32.98
C CYS A 757 -23.74 2.63 -33.81
N LYS A 758 -24.98 2.60 -33.32
CA LYS A 758 -26.08 1.81 -33.91
C LYS A 758 -26.26 2.06 -35.43
N GLY A 759 -26.16 0.99 -36.21
CA GLY A 759 -26.31 0.98 -37.68
C GLY A 759 -25.11 1.51 -38.47
N GLN A 760 -23.99 1.83 -37.82
CA GLN A 760 -22.81 2.44 -38.47
C GLN A 760 -21.55 1.56 -38.44
N VAL A 761 -21.59 0.41 -37.75
CA VAL A 761 -20.44 -0.49 -37.51
C VAL A 761 -20.72 -1.95 -37.92
N ASP A 762 -21.60 -2.18 -38.90
CA ASP A 762 -22.01 -3.52 -39.36
C ASP A 762 -20.82 -4.43 -39.73
N GLN A 763 -19.74 -3.86 -40.26
CA GLN A 763 -18.50 -4.56 -40.60
C GLN A 763 -17.80 -5.22 -39.40
N TRP A 764 -18.01 -4.71 -38.18
CA TRP A 764 -17.38 -5.16 -36.95
C TRP A 764 -18.22 -6.19 -36.18
N VAL A 765 -19.49 -6.37 -36.55
CA VAL A 765 -20.40 -7.30 -35.87
C VAL A 765 -19.91 -8.75 -35.96
N GLU A 766 -19.53 -9.25 -37.14
CA GLU A 766 -19.00 -10.62 -37.29
C GLU A 766 -17.66 -10.83 -36.56
N PRO A 767 -16.66 -9.94 -36.69
CA PRO A 767 -15.41 -10.02 -35.94
C PRO A 767 -15.61 -10.08 -34.41
N TYR A 768 -16.38 -9.16 -33.83
CA TYR A 768 -16.61 -9.13 -32.38
C TYR A 768 -17.37 -10.37 -31.90
N LEU A 769 -18.45 -10.77 -32.57
CA LEU A 769 -19.18 -11.99 -32.20
C LEU A 769 -18.30 -13.23 -32.23
N ARG A 770 -17.37 -13.34 -33.19
CA ARG A 770 -16.47 -14.50 -33.29
C ARG A 770 -15.54 -14.60 -32.08
N ILE A 771 -14.90 -13.50 -31.67
CA ILE A 771 -13.98 -13.51 -30.53
C ILE A 771 -14.73 -13.66 -29.20
N THR A 772 -15.91 -13.06 -29.06
CA THR A 772 -16.78 -13.20 -27.88
C THR A 772 -17.17 -14.67 -27.67
N VAL A 773 -17.61 -15.36 -28.72
CA VAL A 773 -17.99 -16.79 -28.62
C VAL A 773 -16.77 -17.66 -28.30
N GLU A 774 -15.62 -17.36 -28.87
CA GLU A 774 -14.39 -18.12 -28.60
C GLU A 774 -13.92 -17.96 -27.15
N ARG A 775 -13.97 -16.74 -26.58
CA ARG A 775 -13.64 -16.49 -25.17
C ARG A 775 -14.70 -17.08 -24.24
N LEU A 776 -15.98 -17.01 -24.59
CA LEU A 776 -17.10 -17.54 -23.77
C LEU A 776 -16.96 -19.05 -23.51
N ARG A 777 -16.42 -19.80 -24.47
CA ARG A 777 -16.14 -21.24 -24.32
C ARG A 777 -15.01 -21.57 -23.34
N ARG A 778 -14.12 -20.60 -23.08
CA ARG A 778 -12.92 -20.77 -22.23
C ARG A 778 -13.09 -20.12 -20.86
N ALA A 779 -13.96 -19.13 -20.74
CA ALA A 779 -14.22 -18.44 -19.48
C ALA A 779 -14.60 -19.42 -18.37
N GLU A 780 -14.02 -19.24 -17.19
CA GLU A 780 -14.30 -20.02 -15.99
C GLU A 780 -15.26 -19.24 -15.11
N LYS A 781 -14.99 -17.94 -14.88
CA LYS A 781 -15.78 -17.07 -14.01
C LYS A 781 -17.20 -16.79 -14.56
N SER A 782 -18.19 -16.81 -13.67
CA SER A 782 -19.60 -16.55 -14.01
C SER A 782 -19.84 -15.11 -14.48
N TYR A 783 -19.15 -14.14 -13.87
CA TYR A 783 -19.28 -12.73 -14.23
C TYR A 783 -18.81 -12.42 -15.65
N LEU A 784 -17.61 -12.87 -16.04
CA LEU A 784 -17.12 -12.74 -17.43
C LEU A 784 -18.07 -13.42 -18.43
N LYS A 785 -18.64 -14.58 -18.10
CA LYS A 785 -19.67 -15.23 -18.95
C LYS A 785 -20.91 -14.34 -19.12
N CYS A 786 -21.33 -13.64 -18.07
CA CYS A 786 -22.44 -12.70 -18.15
C CYS A 786 -22.11 -11.55 -19.10
N LEU A 787 -20.94 -10.91 -18.95
CA LEU A 787 -20.49 -9.81 -19.82
C LEU A 787 -20.39 -10.24 -21.30
N LEU A 788 -19.83 -11.42 -21.58
CA LEU A 788 -19.75 -11.96 -22.94
C LEU A 788 -21.13 -12.28 -23.52
N MET A 789 -22.08 -12.68 -22.69
CA MET A 789 -23.46 -12.88 -23.13
C MET A 789 -24.17 -11.54 -23.37
N GLN A 790 -23.88 -10.50 -22.58
CA GLN A 790 -24.39 -9.15 -22.79
C GLN A 790 -23.91 -8.57 -24.13
N VAL A 791 -22.66 -8.81 -24.54
CA VAL A 791 -22.18 -8.45 -25.90
C VAL A 791 -23.06 -9.05 -27.00
N ILE A 792 -23.50 -10.31 -26.83
CA ILE A 792 -24.40 -10.97 -27.79
C ILE A 792 -25.80 -10.35 -27.75
N ALA A 793 -26.29 -10.00 -26.55
CA ALA A 793 -27.56 -9.30 -26.38
C ALA A 793 -27.55 -7.91 -27.03
N ASP A 794 -26.48 -7.14 -26.84
CA ASP A 794 -26.29 -5.84 -27.49
C ASP A 794 -26.16 -5.96 -29.00
N ALA A 795 -25.45 -6.97 -29.52
CA ALA A 795 -25.40 -7.23 -30.95
C ALA A 795 -26.79 -7.56 -31.53
N LEU A 796 -27.66 -8.23 -30.76
CA LEU A 796 -29.05 -8.50 -31.15
C LEU A 796 -29.90 -7.22 -31.11
N PHE A 797 -29.71 -6.36 -30.12
CA PHE A 797 -30.39 -5.07 -30.04
C PHE A 797 -29.92 -4.08 -31.12
N TYR A 798 -28.64 -4.14 -31.49
CA TYR A 798 -28.01 -3.40 -32.58
C TYR A 798 -28.64 -3.78 -33.92
N ASN A 799 -28.62 -5.07 -34.28
CA ASN A 799 -29.23 -5.58 -35.51
C ASN A 799 -29.50 -7.09 -35.40
N SER A 800 -30.73 -7.45 -35.00
CA SER A 800 -31.10 -8.85 -34.73
C SER A 800 -31.01 -9.76 -35.96
N ALA A 801 -31.31 -9.26 -37.16
CA ALA A 801 -31.26 -10.05 -38.39
C ALA A 801 -29.83 -10.39 -38.80
N LEU A 802 -28.93 -9.39 -38.76
CA LEU A 802 -27.51 -9.57 -39.06
C LEU A 802 -26.84 -10.51 -38.04
N THR A 803 -27.05 -10.24 -36.75
CA THR A 803 -26.45 -11.00 -35.65
C THR A 803 -26.90 -12.46 -35.66
N LEU A 804 -28.20 -12.73 -35.82
CA LEU A 804 -28.68 -14.11 -35.91
C LEU A 804 -28.13 -14.82 -37.15
N GLY A 805 -28.05 -14.13 -38.29
CA GLY A 805 -27.45 -14.67 -39.51
C GLY A 805 -25.98 -15.06 -39.33
N ILE A 806 -25.21 -14.25 -38.61
CA ILE A 806 -23.81 -14.54 -38.27
C ILE A 806 -23.70 -15.74 -37.33
N LEU A 807 -24.50 -15.79 -36.25
CA LEU A 807 -24.49 -16.92 -35.31
C LEU A 807 -24.87 -18.25 -35.99
N GLN A 808 -25.80 -18.20 -36.95
CA GLN A 808 -26.17 -19.36 -37.79
C GLN A 808 -25.03 -19.75 -38.74
N LYS A 809 -24.40 -18.77 -39.41
CA LYS A 809 -23.23 -18.99 -40.29
C LYS A 809 -22.06 -19.63 -39.55
N LEU A 810 -21.83 -19.25 -38.29
CA LEU A 810 -20.80 -19.82 -37.43
C LEU A 810 -21.19 -21.19 -36.85
N GLY A 811 -22.46 -21.61 -36.96
CA GLY A 811 -22.94 -22.88 -36.43
C GLY A 811 -23.08 -22.93 -34.90
N VAL A 812 -23.08 -21.77 -34.22
CA VAL A 812 -23.03 -21.66 -32.75
C VAL A 812 -24.36 -21.19 -32.14
N ALA A 813 -25.34 -20.79 -32.95
CA ALA A 813 -26.61 -20.23 -32.45
C ALA A 813 -27.29 -21.11 -31.40
N THR A 814 -27.44 -22.41 -31.65
CA THR A 814 -28.10 -23.34 -30.71
C THR A 814 -27.33 -23.50 -29.40
N GLU A 815 -25.99 -23.53 -29.47
CA GLU A 815 -25.10 -23.64 -28.31
C GLU A 815 -25.26 -22.42 -27.40
N ILE A 816 -25.15 -21.22 -27.99
CA ILE A 816 -25.24 -19.94 -27.28
C ILE A 816 -26.60 -19.75 -26.63
N PHE A 817 -27.71 -19.97 -27.36
CA PHE A 817 -29.04 -19.80 -26.78
C PHE A 817 -29.31 -20.80 -25.65
N ASN A 818 -28.87 -22.05 -25.77
CA ASN A 818 -29.03 -23.02 -24.68
C ASN A 818 -28.24 -22.61 -23.44
N LEU A 819 -26.99 -22.16 -23.60
CA LEU A 819 -26.18 -21.66 -22.50
C LEU A 819 -26.83 -20.42 -21.86
N TRP A 820 -27.28 -19.45 -22.67
CA TRP A 820 -27.94 -18.25 -22.17
C TRP A 820 -29.19 -18.58 -21.36
N PHE A 821 -30.06 -19.45 -21.87
CA PHE A 821 -31.26 -19.86 -21.14
C PHE A 821 -30.94 -20.64 -19.86
N GLN A 822 -29.88 -21.44 -19.85
CA GLN A 822 -29.41 -22.10 -18.63
C GLN A 822 -28.98 -21.06 -17.59
N MET A 823 -28.12 -20.11 -17.97
CA MET A 823 -27.64 -19.05 -17.07
C MET A 823 -28.79 -18.22 -16.50
N LEU A 824 -29.82 -17.92 -17.31
CA LEU A 824 -31.02 -17.20 -16.89
C LEU A 824 -31.91 -17.96 -15.91
N GLN A 825 -31.81 -19.29 -15.86
CA GLN A 825 -32.60 -20.16 -14.98
C GLN A 825 -31.84 -20.58 -13.71
N GLU A 826 -30.54 -20.32 -13.62
CA GLU A 826 -29.72 -20.66 -12.46
C GLU A 826 -30.00 -19.72 -11.29
N VAL A 827 -30.48 -20.30 -10.19
CA VAL A 827 -30.88 -19.61 -8.96
C VAL A 827 -30.24 -20.31 -7.76
N LYS A 828 -29.69 -19.53 -6.81
CA LYS A 828 -29.15 -20.03 -5.53
C LYS A 828 -30.28 -20.62 -4.68
N LYS A 829 -29.94 -21.38 -3.63
CA LYS A 829 -30.94 -21.94 -2.69
C LYS A 829 -31.78 -20.87 -1.97
N SER A 830 -31.26 -19.65 -1.89
CA SER A 830 -31.93 -18.46 -1.35
C SER A 830 -33.02 -17.89 -2.26
N GLY A 831 -33.11 -18.31 -3.52
CA GLY A 831 -34.02 -17.73 -4.51
C GLY A 831 -33.41 -16.58 -5.33
N VAL A 832 -32.18 -16.16 -5.02
CA VAL A 832 -31.45 -15.12 -5.75
C VAL A 832 -30.80 -15.69 -7.02
N ARG A 833 -30.87 -14.96 -8.13
CA ARG A 833 -30.24 -15.38 -9.40
C ARG A 833 -28.72 -15.47 -9.27
N VAL A 834 -28.12 -16.48 -9.90
CA VAL A 834 -26.66 -16.65 -9.91
C VAL A 834 -26.00 -15.71 -10.92
N ASN A 835 -26.63 -15.53 -12.08
CA ASN A 835 -26.12 -14.76 -13.21
C ASN A 835 -27.01 -13.53 -13.47
N PHE A 836 -26.45 -12.47 -14.08
CA PHE A 836 -27.14 -11.21 -14.41
C PHE A 836 -27.79 -10.57 -13.18
N LYS A 837 -26.97 -10.25 -12.17
CA LYS A 837 -27.43 -9.72 -10.89
C LYS A 837 -27.81 -8.23 -10.98
N ARG A 838 -27.01 -7.44 -11.69
CA ARG A 838 -27.15 -5.97 -11.81
C ARG A 838 -28.41 -5.59 -12.58
N GLU A 839 -28.94 -4.40 -12.31
CA GLU A 839 -30.09 -3.84 -13.03
C GLU A 839 -29.79 -3.76 -14.54
N HIS A 840 -28.65 -3.16 -14.89
CA HIS A 840 -28.19 -2.96 -16.26
C HIS A 840 -28.11 -4.29 -17.05
N ASP A 841 -27.53 -5.33 -16.46
CA ASP A 841 -27.39 -6.66 -17.07
C ASP A 841 -28.74 -7.24 -17.54
N LYS A 842 -29.77 -7.10 -16.68
CA LYS A 842 -31.13 -7.58 -16.95
C LYS A 842 -31.77 -6.77 -18.05
N LYS A 843 -31.59 -5.45 -18.05
CA LYS A 843 -32.09 -4.53 -19.09
C LYS A 843 -31.50 -4.88 -20.46
N VAL A 844 -30.17 -5.01 -20.57
CA VAL A 844 -29.48 -5.40 -21.81
C VAL A 844 -30.00 -6.74 -22.34
N CYS A 845 -30.12 -7.75 -21.47
CA CYS A 845 -30.67 -9.06 -21.85
C CYS A 845 -32.13 -8.97 -22.33
N CYS A 846 -32.98 -8.20 -21.65
CA CYS A 846 -34.37 -7.97 -22.04
C CYS A 846 -34.47 -7.38 -23.45
N LEU A 847 -33.68 -6.35 -23.75
CA LEU A 847 -33.69 -5.67 -25.03
C LEU A 847 -33.17 -6.57 -26.16
N GLY A 848 -32.09 -7.33 -25.91
CA GLY A 848 -31.55 -8.30 -26.86
C GLY A 848 -32.54 -9.42 -27.20
N LEU A 849 -33.16 -10.04 -26.19
CA LEU A 849 -34.16 -11.10 -26.40
C LEU A 849 -35.45 -10.58 -27.04
N THR A 850 -35.91 -9.38 -26.65
CA THR A 850 -37.07 -8.75 -27.28
C THR A 850 -36.82 -8.48 -28.76
N SER A 851 -35.61 -8.07 -29.13
CA SER A 851 -35.24 -7.80 -30.53
C SER A 851 -35.32 -9.03 -31.44
N LEU A 852 -35.23 -10.24 -30.89
CA LEU A 852 -35.46 -11.50 -31.63
C LEU A 852 -36.94 -11.71 -31.96
N LEU A 853 -37.86 -11.20 -31.14
CA LEU A 853 -39.31 -11.32 -31.36
C LEU A 853 -39.77 -10.46 -32.54
N ALA A 854 -39.01 -9.41 -32.88
CA ALA A 854 -39.28 -8.52 -34.01
C ALA A 854 -38.93 -9.15 -35.38
N LEU A 855 -38.27 -10.32 -35.41
CA LEU A 855 -37.80 -10.92 -36.67
C LEU A 855 -38.94 -11.52 -37.51
N PRO A 856 -38.88 -11.41 -38.86
CA PRO A 856 -39.88 -12.00 -39.75
C PRO A 856 -39.94 -13.54 -39.65
N ALA A 857 -41.14 -14.09 -39.88
CA ALA A 857 -41.42 -15.53 -39.82
C ALA A 857 -40.44 -16.37 -40.67
N GLY A 858 -39.81 -17.37 -40.05
CA GLY A 858 -38.89 -18.31 -40.70
C GLY A 858 -37.42 -18.20 -40.28
N HIS A 859 -37.02 -17.11 -39.61
CA HIS A 859 -35.63 -16.94 -39.12
C HIS A 859 -35.35 -17.70 -37.81
N LEU A 860 -36.40 -17.94 -37.00
CA LEU A 860 -36.34 -18.68 -35.74
C LEU A 860 -37.26 -19.91 -35.78
N PRO A 861 -36.81 -21.09 -35.30
CA PRO A 861 -37.69 -22.22 -35.05
C PRO A 861 -38.79 -21.86 -34.06
N ARG A 862 -40.00 -22.40 -34.27
CA ARG A 862 -41.18 -22.08 -33.44
C ARG A 862 -40.99 -22.38 -31.96
N GLU A 863 -40.30 -23.49 -31.65
CA GLU A 863 -39.97 -23.86 -30.26
C GLU A 863 -39.00 -22.87 -29.60
N ALA A 864 -38.07 -22.31 -30.37
CA ALA A 864 -37.13 -21.30 -29.88
C ALA A 864 -37.85 -19.98 -29.58
N LEU A 865 -38.78 -19.56 -30.44
CA LEU A 865 -39.61 -18.35 -30.21
C LEU A 865 -40.39 -18.45 -28.89
N GLY A 866 -40.97 -19.62 -28.59
CA GLY A 866 -41.65 -19.87 -27.32
C GLY A 866 -40.74 -19.76 -26.10
N ARG A 867 -39.50 -20.25 -26.19
CA ARG A 867 -38.50 -20.13 -25.11
C ARG A 867 -38.03 -18.70 -24.91
N VAL A 868 -37.72 -17.98 -25.99
CA VAL A 868 -37.33 -16.56 -25.95
C VAL A 868 -38.41 -15.72 -25.27
N PHE A 869 -39.68 -15.93 -25.65
CA PHE A 869 -40.80 -15.18 -25.08
C PHE A 869 -40.97 -15.39 -23.57
N ARG A 870 -40.87 -16.65 -23.10
CA ARG A 870 -40.93 -16.98 -21.66
C ARG A 870 -39.76 -16.37 -20.88
N ALA A 871 -38.54 -16.56 -21.38
CA ALA A 871 -37.34 -16.01 -20.75
C ALA A 871 -37.37 -14.48 -20.65
N THR A 872 -37.88 -13.80 -21.69
CA THR A 872 -38.04 -12.34 -21.68
C THR A 872 -39.03 -11.88 -20.62
N LEU A 873 -40.18 -12.58 -20.47
CA LEU A 873 -41.15 -12.27 -19.42
C LEU A 873 -40.57 -12.48 -18.01
N ASP A 874 -39.86 -13.59 -17.78
CA ASP A 874 -39.25 -13.90 -16.48
C ASP A 874 -38.18 -12.86 -16.10
N LEU A 875 -37.43 -12.36 -17.08
CA LEU A 875 -36.47 -11.27 -16.88
C LEU A 875 -37.13 -9.92 -16.61
N LEU A 876 -38.18 -9.55 -17.37
CA LEU A 876 -38.91 -8.29 -17.16
C LEU A 876 -39.55 -8.24 -15.77
N VAL A 877 -40.06 -9.36 -15.27
CA VAL A 877 -40.59 -9.44 -13.90
C VAL A 877 -39.46 -9.27 -12.88
N ALA A 878 -38.36 -9.99 -13.03
CA ALA A 878 -37.21 -9.86 -12.12
C ALA A 878 -36.58 -8.46 -12.14
N TYR A 879 -36.60 -7.77 -13.28
CA TYR A 879 -36.18 -6.38 -13.43
C TYR A 879 -37.14 -5.42 -12.70
N LYS A 880 -38.46 -5.64 -12.85
CA LYS A 880 -39.48 -4.88 -12.13
C LYS A 880 -39.35 -5.01 -10.61
N ASP A 881 -39.19 -6.24 -10.13
CA ASP A 881 -39.12 -6.52 -8.69
C ASP A 881 -37.88 -5.85 -8.08
N GLN A 882 -36.74 -5.87 -8.77
CA GLN A 882 -35.52 -5.19 -8.32
C GLN A 882 -35.67 -3.66 -8.25
N ILE A 883 -36.25 -3.03 -9.27
CA ILE A 883 -36.49 -1.56 -9.23
C ILE A 883 -37.42 -1.19 -8.05
N ALA A 884 -38.40 -2.04 -7.76
CA ALA A 884 -39.33 -1.80 -6.65
C ALA A 884 -38.71 -2.02 -5.27
N GLU A 885 -37.68 -2.87 -5.17
CA GLU A 885 -36.87 -3.07 -3.96
C GLU A 885 -35.93 -1.87 -3.74
N ALA A 886 -35.18 -1.45 -4.77
CA ALA A 886 -34.29 -0.30 -4.70
C ALA A 886 -35.02 1.00 -4.32
N ALA A 887 -36.20 1.26 -4.90
CA ALA A 887 -37.01 2.42 -4.54
C ALA A 887 -37.55 2.40 -3.09
N GLN A 888 -37.67 1.22 -2.46
CA GLN A 888 -38.06 1.11 -1.05
C GLN A 888 -36.86 1.32 -0.12
N GLU A 889 -35.66 0.94 -0.55
CA GLU A 889 -34.42 1.18 0.20
C GLU A 889 -34.07 2.67 0.19
N GLU A 890 -34.16 3.35 -0.96
CA GLU A 890 -34.00 4.81 -1.07
C GLU A 890 -35.00 5.58 -0.19
N GLU A 891 -36.28 5.16 -0.14
CA GLU A 891 -37.29 5.79 0.73
C GLU A 891 -37.03 5.59 2.25
N VAL A 892 -36.26 4.56 2.63
CA VAL A 892 -35.88 4.29 4.03
C VAL A 892 -34.60 5.03 4.40
N GLU A 893 -33.64 5.17 3.48
CA GLU A 893 -32.42 5.96 3.67
C GLU A 893 -32.73 7.46 3.79
N ASP A 894 -33.66 8.00 3.00
CA ASP A 894 -34.11 9.40 3.10
C ASP A 894 -34.77 9.75 4.46
N ASP A 895 -35.33 8.76 5.17
CA ASP A 895 -35.95 8.92 6.50
C ASP A 895 -34.95 8.70 7.66
N ASP A 896 -33.85 7.98 7.44
CA ASP A 896 -32.80 7.68 8.45
C ASP A 896 -31.55 8.61 8.36
N ASP A 897 -31.53 9.54 7.40
CA ASP A 897 -30.45 10.54 7.20
C ASP A 897 -30.37 11.65 8.29
N MET A 898 -30.92 11.38 9.47
CA MET A 898 -30.89 12.25 10.66
C MET A 898 -30.38 11.56 11.93
N ASP A 899 -29.54 10.52 11.84
CA ASP A 899 -28.73 10.06 12.98
C ASP A 899 -27.39 9.40 12.56
N GLY A 900 -26.56 10.14 11.84
CA GLY A 900 -25.19 9.73 11.49
C GLY A 900 -24.22 9.79 12.68
N PHE A 901 -24.16 8.71 13.48
CA PHE A 901 -23.00 8.29 14.26
C PHE A 901 -23.11 6.80 14.57
N GLN A 902 -22.67 5.94 13.65
CA GLN A 902 -22.28 4.57 13.98
C GLN A 902 -20.74 4.51 13.99
N THR A 903 -20.22 4.25 15.19
CA THR A 903 -18.83 3.94 15.46
C THR A 903 -18.59 2.47 15.13
N ASP A 904 -17.93 2.19 14.02
CA ASP A 904 -17.37 0.86 13.75
C ASP A 904 -16.13 0.64 14.61
N ASP A 905 -16.37 0.20 15.85
CA ASP A 905 -15.40 -0.51 16.67
C ASP A 905 -15.53 -2.02 16.35
N GLU A 906 -14.99 -2.48 15.23
CA GLU A 906 -14.63 -3.90 15.06
C GLU A 906 -13.10 -4.05 15.16
N GLU A 907 -12.67 -4.60 16.31
CA GLU A 907 -11.30 -4.95 16.62
C GLU A 907 -10.79 -6.09 15.70
N ASP A 908 -10.17 -5.76 14.55
CA ASP A 908 -9.24 -6.67 13.86
C ASP A 908 -7.85 -6.62 14.51
N ASP A 909 -7.77 -7.21 15.70
CA ASP A 909 -6.56 -7.31 16.52
C ASP A 909 -5.88 -8.66 16.21
N GLY A 910 -5.32 -8.82 15.01
CA GLY A 910 -4.63 -10.05 14.61
C GLY A 910 -3.83 -10.01 13.31
N ASP A 911 -2.51 -9.80 13.42
CA ASP A 911 -1.49 -10.27 12.47
C ASP A 911 -0.89 -9.28 11.44
N VAL A 912 -0.66 -8.01 11.84
CA VAL A 912 0.25 -7.10 11.09
C VAL A 912 1.64 -6.96 11.74
N SER A 913 1.81 -7.35 13.01
CA SER A 913 3.04 -7.05 13.77
C SER A 913 4.26 -7.93 13.44
N ASP A 914 4.13 -8.98 12.63
CA ASP A 914 5.11 -10.09 12.65
C ASP A 914 6.06 -10.21 11.46
N LYS A 915 5.99 -9.31 10.46
CA LYS A 915 6.95 -9.22 9.34
C LYS A 915 8.09 -8.19 9.52
N GLU A 916 8.08 -7.43 10.61
CA GLU A 916 8.82 -6.16 10.75
C GLU A 916 10.26 -6.22 11.31
N MET A 917 10.82 -7.40 11.59
CA MET A 917 12.03 -7.48 12.41
C MET A 917 13.01 -8.51 11.87
N GLY A 918 13.77 -8.22 10.82
CA GLY A 918 14.77 -9.22 10.42
C GLY A 918 15.73 -8.86 9.31
N VAL A 919 16.29 -7.65 9.31
CA VAL A 919 17.52 -7.39 8.56
C VAL A 919 18.39 -6.38 9.34
N ASP A 920 19.49 -6.85 9.93
CA ASP A 920 20.69 -6.00 10.06
C ASP A 920 21.72 -6.63 9.11
N THR A 921 21.92 -6.02 7.95
CA THR A 921 23.17 -6.14 7.21
C THR A 921 23.91 -4.82 7.32
N GLU A 922 25.18 -4.88 7.76
CA GLU A 922 26.09 -3.74 7.86
C GLU A 922 26.51 -3.22 6.47
N ASP A 923 25.67 -3.33 5.43
CA ASP A 923 26.00 -2.97 4.03
C ASP A 923 24.75 -2.76 3.14
N GLY A 924 23.67 -2.14 3.62
CA GLY A 924 22.43 -2.06 2.81
C GLY A 924 21.42 -0.99 3.21
N ASP A 925 21.78 0.29 3.14
CA ASP A 925 20.78 1.37 3.06
C ASP A 925 19.80 1.15 1.88
N LYS A 926 20.22 0.47 0.80
CA LYS A 926 19.37 0.24 -0.38
C LYS A 926 18.35 -0.91 -0.27
N ALA A 927 18.46 -1.83 0.69
CA ALA A 927 17.59 -3.03 0.73
C ALA A 927 16.55 -3.00 1.86
N ASP A 928 16.83 -2.25 2.92
CA ASP A 928 15.87 -2.00 3.99
C ASP A 928 14.86 -0.92 3.56
N SER A 929 15.29 0.09 2.80
CA SER A 929 14.43 1.08 2.12
C SER A 929 13.35 0.43 1.24
N ILE A 930 13.70 -0.43 0.27
CA ILE A 930 12.75 -1.06 -0.68
C ILE A 930 11.67 -1.91 0.03
N ARG A 931 12.02 -2.59 1.12
CA ARG A 931 11.08 -3.46 1.85
C ARG A 931 10.23 -2.64 2.84
N LEU A 932 10.75 -1.54 3.37
CA LEU A 932 10.04 -0.59 4.22
C LEU A 932 9.14 0.35 3.40
N GLN A 933 9.51 0.72 2.17
CA GLN A 933 8.66 1.39 1.18
C GLN A 933 7.46 0.52 0.83
N LYS A 934 7.67 -0.76 0.47
CA LYS A 934 6.54 -1.68 0.24
C LYS A 934 5.63 -1.87 1.46
N LEU A 935 6.16 -1.77 2.68
CA LEU A 935 5.36 -1.86 3.91
C LEU A 935 4.72 -0.52 4.29
N ALA A 936 5.33 0.61 3.96
CA ALA A 936 4.75 1.95 4.11
C ALA A 936 3.67 2.19 3.05
N GLU A 937 3.86 1.71 1.82
CA GLU A 937 2.85 1.61 0.78
C GLU A 937 1.72 0.67 1.21
N GLN A 938 2.02 -0.51 1.77
CA GLN A 938 1.00 -1.44 2.28
C GLN A 938 0.30 -0.95 3.57
N ALA A 939 0.98 -0.19 4.44
CA ALA A 939 0.38 0.39 5.64
C ALA A 939 -0.41 1.66 5.33
N LYS A 940 0.04 2.48 4.36
CA LYS A 940 -0.73 3.59 3.78
C LYS A 940 -1.92 3.07 2.96
N ALA A 941 -1.77 1.95 2.24
CA ALA A 941 -2.88 1.22 1.62
C ALA A 941 -3.80 0.55 2.64
N LYS A 942 -3.35 0.24 3.86
CA LYS A 942 -4.24 -0.24 4.95
C LYS A 942 -4.99 0.89 5.67
N ALA A 943 -4.44 2.11 5.70
CA ALA A 943 -5.18 3.30 6.12
C ALA A 943 -6.16 3.80 5.04
N PHE A 944 -5.99 3.31 3.81
CA PHE A 944 -6.79 3.63 2.64
C PHE A 944 -7.03 2.37 1.79
N ARG A 945 -7.94 1.52 2.27
CA ARG A 945 -8.65 0.55 1.43
C ARG A 945 -10.06 1.10 1.16
N PRO A 946 -10.53 1.17 -0.09
CA PRO A 946 -11.71 0.39 -0.43
C PRO A 946 -11.32 -1.09 -0.33
N TYR A 947 -12.03 -1.87 0.50
CA TYR A 947 -12.04 -3.34 0.58
C TYR A 947 -10.92 -4.12 -0.17
N ASP A 948 -9.99 -4.80 0.52
CA ASP A 948 -9.32 -5.96 -0.12
C ASP A 948 -9.96 -7.26 0.34
N GLU A 949 -10.18 -8.08 -0.68
CA GLU A 949 -10.17 -9.53 -0.73
C GLU A 949 -9.12 -10.19 0.19
N ASP A 950 -9.56 -11.10 1.06
CA ASP A 950 -9.05 -12.47 1.18
C ASP A 950 -9.89 -13.26 2.20
N ASP A 951 -10.85 -14.02 1.66
CA ASP A 951 -11.35 -15.37 2.03
C ASP A 951 -12.88 -15.53 1.99
N ASP A 952 -13.30 -16.28 0.95
CA ASP A 952 -14.50 -17.10 0.79
C ASP A 952 -15.92 -16.49 1.00
N ASP A 953 -16.62 -16.34 -0.14
CA ASP A 953 -18.09 -16.32 -0.28
C ASP A 953 -18.88 -15.06 0.18
N SER A 954 -18.29 -13.85 0.11
CA SER A 954 -19.04 -12.58 0.23
C SER A 954 -19.01 -11.77 -1.07
N ASP A 955 -19.89 -12.18 -1.99
CA ASP A 955 -20.07 -11.69 -3.36
C ASP A 955 -20.97 -10.43 -3.40
N ASP A 956 -20.86 -9.56 -2.39
CA ASP A 956 -21.80 -8.47 -2.05
C ASP A 956 -21.23 -7.04 -2.17
N ASP A 957 -20.08 -6.84 -2.83
CA ASP A 957 -19.67 -5.51 -3.32
C ASP A 957 -19.98 -5.38 -4.82
N TYR A 958 -21.24 -5.10 -5.13
CA TYR A 958 -21.59 -4.46 -6.40
C TYR A 958 -21.96 -3.02 -6.08
N SER A 959 -20.97 -2.13 -5.98
CA SER A 959 -21.29 -0.71 -6.05
C SER A 959 -21.95 -0.43 -7.40
N ASP A 960 -23.08 0.28 -7.35
CA ASP A 960 -23.81 0.79 -8.53
C ASP A 960 -23.05 1.93 -9.24
N ASP A 961 -21.77 2.15 -8.91
CA ASP A 961 -20.97 3.32 -9.31
C ASP A 961 -20.27 3.16 -10.67
N GLU A 962 -20.99 2.68 -11.68
CA GLU A 962 -20.67 3.03 -13.06
C GLU A 962 -21.89 3.74 -13.64
N GLU A 963 -22.09 5.03 -13.30
CA GLU A 963 -23.03 5.95 -13.98
C GLU A 963 -22.61 6.18 -15.45
N LEU A 964 -22.51 5.12 -16.24
CA LEU A 964 -22.27 5.17 -17.68
C LEU A 964 -23.61 5.46 -18.36
N GLN A 965 -23.88 6.74 -18.66
CA GLN A 965 -25.01 7.11 -19.51
C GLN A 965 -24.84 6.54 -20.92
N SER A 966 -25.63 5.51 -21.22
CA SER A 966 -25.66 4.89 -22.53
C SER A 966 -26.98 5.22 -23.25
N PRO A 967 -27.01 5.18 -24.61
CA PRO A 967 -28.26 5.33 -25.35
C PRO A 967 -29.30 4.24 -25.04
N ILE A 968 -28.90 3.14 -24.40
CA ILE A 968 -29.81 2.10 -23.95
C ILE A 968 -30.62 2.54 -22.72
N ASP A 969 -30.12 3.53 -21.97
CA ASP A 969 -30.74 3.96 -20.72
C ASP A 969 -32.08 4.66 -20.94
N GLU A 970 -32.20 5.40 -22.05
CA GLU A 970 -33.44 6.03 -22.50
C GLU A 970 -34.51 5.03 -22.98
N VAL A 971 -34.15 3.76 -23.17
CA VAL A 971 -35.06 2.73 -23.69
C VAL A 971 -35.70 1.96 -22.54
N ASP A 972 -37.00 2.19 -22.32
CA ASP A 972 -37.77 1.40 -21.34
C ASP A 972 -38.02 -0.04 -21.87
N PRO A 973 -37.55 -1.08 -21.14
CA PRO A 973 -37.62 -2.46 -21.63
C PRO A 973 -39.06 -3.01 -21.68
N PHE A 974 -39.98 -2.54 -20.83
CA PHE A 974 -41.38 -2.96 -20.84
C PHE A 974 -42.11 -2.39 -22.05
N VAL A 975 -41.91 -1.10 -22.32
CA VAL A 975 -42.45 -0.42 -23.50
C VAL A 975 -41.95 -1.07 -24.78
N PHE A 976 -40.64 -1.30 -24.87
CA PHE A 976 -40.02 -1.93 -26.03
C PHE A 976 -40.58 -3.34 -26.28
N PHE A 977 -40.78 -4.14 -25.23
CA PHE A 977 -41.39 -5.46 -25.33
C PHE A 977 -42.81 -5.41 -25.87
N VAL A 978 -43.68 -4.59 -25.28
CA VAL A 978 -45.09 -4.51 -25.70
C VAL A 978 -45.24 -4.02 -27.13
N ASP A 979 -44.45 -3.02 -27.53
CA ASP A 979 -44.51 -2.49 -28.90
C ASP A 979 -43.98 -3.51 -29.93
N THR A 980 -42.96 -4.27 -29.56
CA THR A 980 -42.45 -5.39 -30.37
C THR A 980 -43.49 -6.50 -30.53
N VAL A 981 -44.18 -6.88 -29.45
CA VAL A 981 -45.24 -7.90 -29.49
C VAL A 981 -46.44 -7.43 -30.31
N LYS A 982 -46.83 -6.15 -30.21
CA LYS A 982 -47.87 -5.56 -31.08
C LYS A 982 -47.47 -5.59 -32.55
N SER A 983 -46.20 -5.30 -32.85
CA SER A 983 -45.64 -5.42 -34.21
C SER A 983 -45.68 -6.86 -34.72
N LEU A 984 -45.34 -7.84 -33.88
CA LEU A 984 -45.45 -9.27 -34.20
C LEU A 984 -46.91 -9.68 -34.46
N GLN A 985 -47.85 -9.23 -33.63
CA GLN A 985 -49.28 -9.49 -33.82
C GLN A 985 -49.80 -8.90 -35.14
N ALA A 986 -49.32 -7.72 -35.54
CA ALA A 986 -49.72 -7.06 -36.78
C ALA A 986 -49.09 -7.70 -38.03
N SER A 987 -47.84 -8.14 -37.94
CA SER A 987 -47.07 -8.70 -39.06
C SER A 987 -47.32 -10.19 -39.29
N ASP A 988 -47.49 -10.99 -38.23
CA ASP A 988 -47.79 -12.43 -38.30
C ASP A 988 -48.80 -12.87 -37.22
N PRO A 989 -50.11 -12.69 -37.49
CA PRO A 989 -51.19 -13.07 -36.57
C PRO A 989 -51.24 -14.57 -36.26
N LEU A 990 -50.80 -15.42 -37.19
CA LEU A 990 -50.83 -16.88 -37.03
C LEU A 990 -49.72 -17.36 -36.11
N SER A 991 -48.52 -16.81 -36.22
CA SER A 991 -47.42 -17.11 -35.30
C SER A 991 -47.74 -16.63 -33.88
N PHE A 992 -48.31 -15.41 -33.75
CA PHE A 992 -48.75 -14.89 -32.47
C PHE A 992 -49.85 -15.75 -31.81
N GLN A 993 -50.91 -16.12 -32.53
CA GLN A 993 -51.96 -16.99 -31.99
C GLN A 993 -51.44 -18.34 -31.49
N ASN A 994 -50.50 -18.95 -32.21
CA ASN A 994 -49.88 -20.21 -31.80
C ASN A 994 -48.96 -20.02 -30.57
N LEU A 995 -48.25 -18.91 -30.48
CA LEU A 995 -47.45 -18.56 -29.31
C LEU A 995 -48.36 -18.42 -28.07
N THR A 996 -49.48 -17.69 -28.19
CA THR A 996 -50.42 -17.53 -27.07
C THR A 996 -51.07 -18.84 -26.63
N GLN A 997 -51.37 -19.75 -27.57
CA GLN A 997 -51.96 -21.07 -27.27
C GLN A 997 -50.97 -22.06 -26.63
N THR A 998 -49.66 -21.86 -26.81
CA THR A 998 -48.61 -22.73 -26.26
C THR A 998 -48.03 -22.21 -24.94
N LEU A 999 -48.52 -21.07 -24.44
CA LEU A 999 -48.16 -20.54 -23.12
C LEU A 999 -49.11 -21.10 -22.04
N ASP A 1000 -48.52 -21.54 -20.93
CA ASP A 1000 -49.28 -21.94 -19.74
C ASP A 1000 -49.95 -20.73 -19.08
N PHE A 1001 -50.97 -20.99 -18.25
CA PHE A 1001 -51.75 -19.93 -17.58
C PHE A 1001 -50.88 -18.94 -16.79
N HIS A 1002 -49.78 -19.40 -16.21
CA HIS A 1002 -48.81 -18.56 -15.51
C HIS A 1002 -48.20 -17.49 -16.43
N TYR A 1003 -47.64 -17.88 -17.58
CA TYR A 1003 -47.01 -16.95 -18.53
C TYR A 1003 -48.02 -16.04 -19.24
N GLN A 1004 -49.27 -16.50 -19.42
CA GLN A 1004 -50.35 -15.63 -19.90
C GLN A 1004 -50.67 -14.53 -18.88
N ALA A 1005 -50.66 -14.84 -17.59
CA ALA A 1005 -50.85 -13.85 -16.52
C ALA A 1005 -49.67 -12.86 -16.46
N LEU A 1006 -48.43 -13.35 -16.56
CA LEU A 1006 -47.24 -12.50 -16.61
C LEU A 1006 -47.26 -11.54 -17.80
N ALA A 1007 -47.60 -12.03 -19.00
CA ALA A 1007 -47.70 -11.19 -20.19
C ALA A 1007 -48.74 -10.06 -20.03
N ASN A 1008 -49.89 -10.35 -19.42
CA ASN A 1008 -50.89 -9.32 -19.12
C ASN A 1008 -50.42 -8.33 -18.06
N GLY A 1009 -49.72 -8.79 -17.02
CA GLY A 1009 -49.15 -7.93 -15.97
C GLY A 1009 -48.06 -7.00 -16.51
N VAL A 1010 -47.16 -7.52 -17.35
CA VAL A 1010 -46.14 -6.73 -18.06
C VAL A 1010 -46.79 -5.69 -18.99
N ALA A 1011 -47.85 -6.06 -19.72
CA ALA A 1011 -48.56 -5.12 -20.58
C ALA A 1011 -49.21 -3.96 -19.81
N GLN A 1012 -49.81 -4.24 -18.65
CA GLN A 1012 -50.37 -3.20 -17.77
C GLN A 1012 -49.29 -2.29 -17.20
N HIS A 1013 -48.17 -2.86 -16.77
CA HIS A 1013 -47.06 -2.08 -16.23
C HIS A 1013 -46.41 -1.19 -17.31
N ALA A 1014 -46.27 -1.69 -18.55
CA ALA A 1014 -45.79 -0.88 -19.66
C ALA A 1014 -46.71 0.31 -19.98
N GLU A 1015 -48.03 0.19 -19.82
CA GLU A 1015 -48.96 1.31 -19.97
C GLU A 1015 -48.79 2.36 -18.85
N GLN A 1016 -48.48 1.94 -17.62
CA GLN A 1016 -48.15 2.84 -16.52
C GLN A 1016 -46.84 3.60 -16.80
N ARG A 1017 -45.76 2.89 -17.17
CA ARG A 1017 -44.47 3.48 -17.54
C ARG A 1017 -44.60 4.48 -18.70
N LYS A 1018 -45.42 4.18 -19.72
CA LYS A 1018 -45.70 5.14 -20.81
C LYS A 1018 -46.28 6.46 -20.32
N ALA A 1019 -47.20 6.40 -19.36
CA ALA A 1019 -47.81 7.60 -18.78
C ALA A 1019 -46.81 8.38 -17.91
N GLU A 1020 -45.96 7.69 -17.15
CA GLU A 1020 -44.88 8.29 -16.34
C GLU A 1020 -43.84 9.00 -17.23
N ILE A 1021 -43.33 8.33 -18.27
CA ILE A 1021 -42.37 8.90 -19.22
C ILE A 1021 -42.96 10.14 -19.92
N GLU A 1022 -44.24 10.11 -20.28
CA GLU A 1022 -44.91 11.27 -20.89
C GLU A 1022 -45.05 12.44 -19.91
N LYS A 1023 -45.29 12.16 -18.63
CA LYS A 1023 -45.33 13.15 -17.55
C LYS A 1023 -43.94 13.76 -17.29
N GLU A 1024 -42.90 12.93 -17.14
CA GLU A 1024 -41.50 13.38 -16.98
C GLU A 1024 -41.05 14.24 -18.17
N ARG A 1025 -41.45 13.87 -19.39
CA ARG A 1025 -41.16 14.64 -20.58
C ARG A 1025 -41.87 16.00 -20.57
N MET A 1026 -43.12 16.08 -20.11
CA MET A 1026 -43.82 17.35 -19.94
C MET A 1026 -43.19 18.22 -18.85
N GLU A 1027 -42.70 17.63 -17.77
CA GLU A 1027 -42.01 18.32 -16.67
C GLU A 1027 -40.63 18.85 -17.11
N LYS A 1028 -39.83 18.05 -17.84
CA LYS A 1028 -38.55 18.49 -18.43
C LYS A 1028 -38.74 19.63 -19.45
N VAL A 1029 -39.81 19.59 -20.26
CA VAL A 1029 -40.14 20.68 -21.20
C VAL A 1029 -40.63 21.94 -20.47
N ALA A 1030 -41.32 21.80 -19.35
CA ALA A 1030 -41.71 22.93 -18.51
C ALA A 1030 -40.51 23.56 -17.79
N ALA A 1031 -39.54 22.76 -17.33
CA ALA A 1031 -38.33 23.22 -16.67
C ALA A 1031 -37.33 23.89 -17.64
N GLY A 1032 -37.15 23.34 -18.84
CA GLY A 1032 -36.27 23.91 -19.88
C GLY A 1032 -36.82 25.15 -20.60
N GLY A 1033 -38.06 25.56 -20.30
CA GLY A 1033 -38.66 26.80 -20.78
C GLY A 1033 -38.53 27.99 -19.82
N SER A 1034 -37.83 27.82 -18.69
CA SER A 1034 -37.63 28.83 -17.63
C SER A 1034 -36.24 29.45 -17.68
#